data_AF-A0A2K9P206-F1
#
_entry.id   AF-A0A2K9P206-F1
#
_cell.length_a   1.000
_cell.length_b   1.000
_cell.length_c   1.000
_cell.angle_alpha   90.00
_cell.angle_beta   90.00
_cell.angle_gamma   90.00
#
_symmetry.space_group_name_H-M   'P 1'
#
loop_
_entity.id
_entity.type
_entity.pdbx_description
1 polymer ?
#
loop_
_entity_poly.entity_id
_entity_poly.type
_entity_poly.pdbx_seq_one_letter_code
_entity_poly.pdbx_strand_id
1 'polypeptide(L)'
;MAIVNNQSELQAAIAAHDSFIQVDTDITLTARLVIRYAVVISSIDSANVRTIFKGESFFGNMFSITNCGALTLRNIILDGNAGKHPNDNSTNRSAVLLAGGTLTLETGAVIQNNNAYTEGGAVYMSGNANYANALVMRDNAKVTGCYSKTTGGGIMAALRNNSDSVFITGRSVISNNGASSGAGLYFRSYLEGVNGNLTLGDNVQFIGNQAEGDGGGVYCSNFINGNTVPLTLTINNEVKFTNNTAGGYGGGFYYMGTFNGDSVSLSGGAEFAQNSAVKAGGGVYMIFQDESSADAEILDITLKDNSAGSGGGLYLQTQNGGNINLTGTQIDFNTSTNMSNGHGGGVYIINNSTDKILTEKINNVNFENNSSAYQGGAIYINDKAKSDLTFSENTINENTAGSAGGGISIAGDGGKISFNNNTISNNSAAVSGGGAICTNSGTTPMVLNFIGDTVIDNKSGSEGGGLRLSGGSGELNAVIQDADISGNIADNVGGGVWAAGTNSSLTVNGTTSIYGNETINGNGGGIYFNIPAGTLNLCESAKVNRNSAVGGNGLINNGGGGVYLAYGTMNLSDSVEVRDNKAHRNGGGINARDGAVINMQGGTIDGNVSGQFGGGVYLKNSSVFNFKNGSINGNKANAGGGIYNESNSVVYLSESVSLGDEDPNSAATAPGIYNSAELNIMGTRNIENGVYIGSDVSSVPILNSTILPDSKIQLNNSPYLTPNDEGNSIAAAVASEDSYPVLSQQDADAFIKPPDSFDDWKVRLSSDKTQIILDQAVHTITYLNTLGAYNPNPATFTGTSPDIILQPLDGPPGYQFVGWFTEESGGTQVTVIPSGTSEDITLYAHWAIIIPWRVLIFEPNDAGGPPAENIPSPIQIPDASEVWIPDDMPVRTGYTFVGWNIYADGSGVMYQPGQYLGPLTMDVVLYAIWQPNSSSCCCCKCCCKKEKVR
;
A
#
# COMPACT_ATOMS: atom_id res chain seq x y z
N MET A 1 32.34 54.23 -57.62
CA MET A 1 33.06 53.00 -57.22
C MET A 1 34.51 53.40 -57.05
N ALA A 2 35.00 53.41 -55.82
CA ALA A 2 36.38 53.72 -55.49
C ALA A 2 37.14 52.45 -55.06
N ILE A 3 38.42 52.36 -55.41
CA ILE A 3 39.36 51.37 -54.88
C ILE A 3 40.31 52.12 -53.95
N VAL A 4 40.54 51.60 -52.74
CA VAL A 4 41.29 52.30 -51.68
C VAL A 4 42.29 51.37 -50.98
N ASN A 5 43.46 51.92 -50.64
CA ASN A 5 44.61 51.21 -50.10
C ASN A 5 45.08 51.77 -48.74
N ASN A 6 44.57 52.93 -48.34
CA ASN A 6 44.96 53.62 -47.11
C ASN A 6 43.82 54.50 -46.57
N GLN A 7 43.99 55.00 -45.34
CA GLN A 7 43.00 55.85 -44.67
C GLN A 7 42.65 57.08 -45.50
N SER A 8 43.62 57.74 -46.13
CA SER A 8 43.39 58.98 -46.87
C SER A 8 42.51 58.75 -48.10
N GLU A 9 42.74 57.67 -48.84
CA GLU A 9 41.88 57.24 -49.97
C GLU A 9 40.47 56.86 -49.51
N LEU A 10 40.35 56.07 -48.43
CA LEU A 10 39.05 55.70 -47.86
C LEU A 10 38.27 56.93 -47.38
N GLN A 11 38.94 57.86 -46.71
CA GLN A 11 38.33 59.11 -46.24
C GLN A 11 37.93 60.03 -47.41
N ALA A 12 38.73 60.06 -48.50
CA ALA A 12 38.39 60.81 -49.71
C ALA A 12 37.18 60.23 -50.45
N ALA A 13 37.09 58.90 -50.59
CA ALA A 13 35.93 58.23 -51.19
C ALA A 13 34.64 58.45 -50.39
N ILE A 14 34.72 58.40 -49.05
CA ILE A 14 33.58 58.73 -48.17
C ILE A 14 33.17 60.21 -48.33
N ALA A 15 34.14 61.13 -48.42
CA ALA A 15 33.87 62.56 -48.63
C ALA A 15 33.30 62.88 -50.04
N ALA A 16 33.62 62.05 -51.04
CA ALA A 16 33.06 62.11 -52.39
C ALA A 16 31.65 61.48 -52.49
N HIS A 17 31.15 60.88 -51.40
CA HIS A 17 29.91 60.10 -51.37
C HIS A 17 29.89 58.89 -52.33
N ASP A 18 31.02 58.20 -52.50
CA ASP A 18 31.07 56.96 -53.28
C ASP A 18 30.18 55.89 -52.63
N SER A 19 29.14 55.44 -53.35
CA SER A 19 28.16 54.46 -52.86
C SER A 19 28.71 53.03 -52.75
N PHE A 20 29.84 52.74 -53.41
CA PHE A 20 30.54 51.47 -53.32
C PHE A 20 32.06 51.70 -53.28
N ILE A 21 32.69 51.17 -52.22
CA ILE A 21 34.13 51.31 -51.95
C ILE A 21 34.72 49.91 -51.80
N GLN A 22 35.81 49.63 -52.51
CA GLN A 22 36.56 48.38 -52.45
C GLN A 22 37.92 48.61 -51.81
N VAL A 23 38.24 47.83 -50.79
CA VAL A 23 39.51 47.85 -50.05
C VAL A 23 40.45 46.81 -50.66
N ASP A 24 41.60 47.25 -51.18
CA ASP A 24 42.59 46.36 -51.82
C ASP A 24 43.74 45.96 -50.87
N THR A 25 44.03 46.74 -49.83
CA THR A 25 45.01 46.39 -48.79
C THR A 25 44.47 46.70 -47.40
N ASP A 26 45.04 46.09 -46.37
CA ASP A 26 44.65 46.38 -44.99
C ASP A 26 44.90 47.86 -44.64
N ILE A 27 43.98 48.47 -43.89
CA ILE A 27 43.99 49.91 -43.59
C ILE A 27 44.02 50.13 -42.07
N THR A 28 45.00 50.88 -41.57
CA THR A 28 44.97 51.34 -40.17
C THR A 28 44.31 52.72 -40.06
N LEU A 29 43.29 52.84 -39.20
CA LEU A 29 42.60 54.09 -38.89
C LEU A 29 43.22 54.77 -37.67
N THR A 30 43.62 56.02 -37.86
CA THR A 30 44.09 56.96 -36.83
C THR A 30 43.02 58.00 -36.45
N ALA A 31 41.92 58.05 -37.19
CA ALA A 31 40.80 58.96 -37.00
C ALA A 31 39.46 58.29 -37.34
N ARG A 32 38.37 58.86 -36.80
CA ARG A 32 36.99 58.40 -36.98
C ARG A 32 36.48 58.74 -38.39
N LEU A 33 35.88 57.76 -39.07
CA LEU A 33 35.14 57.96 -40.31
C LEU A 33 33.64 58.16 -40.00
N VAL A 34 33.01 59.15 -40.65
CA VAL A 34 31.61 59.51 -40.39
C VAL A 34 30.77 59.22 -41.64
N ILE A 35 29.75 58.37 -41.48
CA ILE A 35 28.82 57.97 -42.55
C ILE A 35 27.51 58.73 -42.41
N ARG A 36 27.06 59.35 -43.51
CA ARG A 36 25.84 60.20 -43.62
C ARG A 36 25.01 59.92 -44.87
N TYR A 37 25.36 58.87 -45.60
CA TYR A 37 24.73 58.44 -46.84
C TYR A 37 24.80 56.91 -46.92
N ALA A 38 24.17 56.31 -47.92
CA ALA A 38 24.25 54.86 -48.13
C ALA A 38 25.56 54.47 -48.84
N VAL A 39 26.38 53.67 -48.18
CA VAL A 39 27.65 53.14 -48.70
C VAL A 39 27.82 51.66 -48.38
N VAL A 40 28.31 50.91 -49.37
CA VAL A 40 28.80 49.55 -49.20
C VAL A 40 30.33 49.59 -49.22
N ILE A 41 30.98 49.08 -48.17
CA ILE A 41 32.43 48.86 -48.12
C ILE A 41 32.68 47.36 -48.18
N SER A 42 33.58 46.94 -49.08
CA SER A 42 33.91 45.53 -49.27
C SER A 42 35.39 45.33 -49.56
N SER A 43 35.91 44.12 -49.40
CA SER A 43 37.20 43.76 -50.00
C SER A 43 37.09 43.72 -51.52
N ILE A 44 38.18 44.05 -52.21
CA ILE A 44 38.24 43.97 -53.68
C ILE A 44 38.07 42.52 -54.18
N ASP A 45 38.54 41.55 -53.39
CA ASP A 45 38.49 40.12 -53.64
C ASP A 45 37.85 39.41 -52.43
N SER A 46 36.83 38.60 -52.66
CA SER A 46 36.15 37.83 -51.62
C SER A 46 36.97 36.64 -51.10
N ALA A 47 38.00 36.20 -51.82
CA ALA A 47 38.95 35.20 -51.31
C ALA A 47 40.00 35.81 -50.35
N ASN A 48 40.21 37.12 -50.40
CA ASN A 48 41.22 37.85 -49.62
C ASN A 48 40.56 38.97 -48.79
N VAL A 49 39.83 38.56 -47.74
CA VAL A 49 39.21 39.46 -46.76
C VAL A 49 40.26 40.41 -46.17
N ARG A 50 40.06 41.72 -46.37
CA ARG A 50 40.89 42.80 -45.84
C ARG A 50 40.43 43.23 -44.45
N THR A 51 41.41 43.68 -43.67
CA THR A 51 41.21 44.18 -42.31
C THR A 51 41.38 45.69 -42.25
N ILE A 52 40.41 46.36 -41.64
CA ILE A 52 40.53 47.74 -41.20
C ILE A 52 40.87 47.69 -39.71
N PHE A 53 42.06 48.12 -39.35
CA PHE A 53 42.57 48.12 -37.97
C PHE A 53 42.33 49.45 -37.27
N LYS A 54 42.03 49.40 -35.98
CA LYS A 54 42.09 50.55 -35.08
C LYS A 54 43.55 50.80 -34.67
N GLY A 55 44.08 51.98 -35.00
CA GLY A 55 45.48 52.34 -34.73
C GLY A 55 45.79 52.41 -33.23
N GLU A 56 47.02 52.10 -32.85
CA GLU A 56 47.42 51.86 -31.43
C GLU A 56 47.28 53.05 -30.48
N SER A 57 47.03 54.25 -31.00
CA SER A 57 46.79 55.48 -30.22
C SER A 57 45.42 56.09 -30.51
N PHE A 58 44.52 55.34 -31.17
CA PHE A 58 43.21 55.81 -31.61
C PHE A 58 42.08 55.13 -30.83
N PHE A 59 41.74 55.70 -29.68
CA PHE A 59 40.79 55.12 -28.72
C PHE A 59 39.30 55.27 -29.13
N GLY A 60 39.01 56.11 -30.13
CA GLY A 60 37.65 56.44 -30.58
C GLY A 60 36.95 55.37 -31.42
N ASN A 61 35.73 55.68 -31.87
CA ASN A 61 35.00 54.81 -32.81
C ASN A 61 35.66 54.85 -34.19
N MET A 62 35.84 53.70 -34.83
CA MET A 62 36.33 53.60 -36.20
C MET A 62 35.34 54.21 -37.19
N PHE A 63 34.08 53.83 -37.05
CA PHE A 63 32.96 54.36 -37.84
C PHE A 63 31.89 54.99 -36.93
N SER A 64 31.26 56.06 -37.42
CA SER A 64 30.13 56.72 -36.79
C SER A 64 29.06 56.99 -37.84
N ILE A 65 27.91 56.35 -37.70
CA ILE A 65 26.79 56.42 -38.64
C ILE A 65 25.74 57.37 -38.05
N THR A 66 25.39 58.40 -38.82
CA THR A 66 24.57 59.55 -38.35
C THR A 66 23.69 60.09 -39.48
N ASN A 67 22.66 60.87 -39.13
CA ASN A 67 21.80 61.59 -40.08
C ASN A 67 21.21 60.70 -41.19
N CYS A 68 20.70 59.53 -40.84
CA CYS A 68 20.15 58.52 -41.75
C CYS A 68 21.18 57.91 -42.73
N GLY A 69 22.47 58.01 -42.43
CA GLY A 69 23.50 57.25 -43.15
C GLY A 69 23.33 55.74 -43.00
N ALA A 70 23.81 54.97 -43.98
CA ALA A 70 23.74 53.52 -43.95
C ALA A 70 25.10 52.92 -44.38
N LEU A 71 25.73 52.14 -43.50
CA LEU A 71 26.97 51.43 -43.78
C LEU A 71 26.68 49.94 -43.94
N THR A 72 27.04 49.37 -45.09
CA THR A 72 27.04 47.93 -45.31
C THR A 72 28.47 47.42 -45.41
N LEU A 73 28.82 46.37 -44.66
CA LEU A 73 30.10 45.69 -44.74
C LEU A 73 29.94 44.30 -45.39
N ARG A 74 30.86 43.94 -46.30
CA ARG A 74 30.93 42.64 -46.98
C ARG A 74 32.38 42.18 -47.07
N ASN A 75 32.71 40.98 -46.60
CA ASN A 75 34.07 40.45 -46.63
C ASN A 75 35.09 41.46 -46.06
N ILE A 76 34.81 42.08 -44.91
CA ILE A 76 35.66 43.08 -44.25
C ILE A 76 35.74 42.73 -42.77
N ILE A 77 36.95 42.73 -42.21
CA ILE A 77 37.19 42.66 -40.78
C ILE A 77 37.40 44.07 -40.24
N LEU A 78 36.65 44.48 -39.22
CA LEU A 78 36.99 45.61 -38.37
C LEU A 78 37.66 45.08 -37.10
N ASP A 79 38.97 45.29 -36.96
CA ASP A 79 39.71 44.87 -35.76
C ASP A 79 39.99 46.07 -34.84
N GLY A 80 39.46 46.01 -33.63
CA GLY A 80 39.60 47.05 -32.62
C GLY A 80 40.94 47.08 -31.90
N ASN A 81 41.86 46.16 -32.20
CA ASN A 81 43.21 46.08 -31.64
C ASN A 81 43.22 46.09 -30.09
N ALA A 82 42.38 45.26 -29.48
CA ALA A 82 42.16 45.17 -28.03
C ALA A 82 43.46 45.10 -27.21
N GLY A 83 44.48 44.39 -27.70
CA GLY A 83 45.79 44.29 -27.05
C GLY A 83 46.56 45.62 -26.92
N LYS A 84 46.16 46.67 -27.65
CA LYS A 84 46.67 48.05 -27.54
C LYS A 84 45.69 49.01 -26.86
N HIS A 85 44.50 48.54 -26.49
CA HIS A 85 43.42 49.33 -25.89
C HIS A 85 42.94 48.69 -24.57
N PRO A 86 43.66 48.88 -23.44
CA PRO A 86 43.34 48.24 -22.16
C PRO A 86 41.93 48.52 -21.62
N ASN A 87 41.29 47.51 -21.00
CA ASN A 87 39.88 47.56 -20.54
C ASN A 87 39.57 48.69 -19.54
N ASP A 88 40.57 49.18 -18.81
CA ASP A 88 40.47 50.24 -17.80
C ASP A 88 40.62 51.66 -18.38
N ASN A 89 41.05 51.80 -19.64
CA ASN A 89 41.23 53.11 -20.28
C ASN A 89 39.88 53.78 -20.61
N SER A 90 39.54 54.83 -19.85
CA SER A 90 38.28 55.59 -19.97
C SER A 90 38.06 56.30 -21.31
N THR A 91 39.06 56.36 -22.20
CA THR A 91 38.93 56.92 -23.55
C THR A 91 38.47 55.91 -24.61
N ASN A 92 38.53 54.60 -24.31
CA ASN A 92 38.13 53.53 -25.24
C ASN A 92 36.64 53.57 -25.58
N ARG A 93 36.31 53.48 -26.87
CA ARG A 93 34.94 53.44 -27.40
C ARG A 93 34.69 52.22 -28.30
N SER A 94 33.41 51.92 -28.55
CA SER A 94 32.94 50.90 -29.51
C SER A 94 33.65 51.01 -30.86
N ALA A 95 33.79 49.90 -31.59
CA ALA A 95 34.30 49.93 -32.96
C ALA A 95 33.39 50.77 -33.87
N VAL A 96 32.07 50.58 -33.77
CA VAL A 96 31.06 51.34 -34.52
C VAL A 96 30.08 52.04 -33.60
N LEU A 97 29.81 53.32 -33.88
CA LEU A 97 28.77 54.12 -33.24
C LEU A 97 27.60 54.29 -34.21
N LEU A 98 26.40 53.90 -33.80
CA LEU A 98 25.15 54.04 -34.55
C LEU A 98 24.26 55.07 -33.84
N ALA A 99 24.20 56.29 -34.40
CA ALA A 99 23.56 57.46 -33.78
C ALA A 99 22.63 58.17 -34.79
N GLY A 100 21.68 57.41 -35.32
CA GLY A 100 20.71 57.82 -36.34
C GLY A 100 21.07 57.31 -37.73
N GLY A 101 20.81 56.02 -38.02
CA GLY A 101 21.10 55.39 -39.31
C GLY A 101 21.12 53.86 -39.26
N THR A 102 21.76 53.21 -40.24
CA THR A 102 21.78 51.75 -40.37
C THR A 102 23.20 51.18 -40.45
N LEU A 103 23.47 50.10 -39.71
CA LEU A 103 24.63 49.22 -39.89
C LEU A 103 24.16 47.85 -40.39
N THR A 104 24.65 47.42 -41.54
CA THR A 104 24.40 46.09 -42.10
C THR A 104 25.72 45.31 -42.16
N LEU A 105 25.78 44.17 -41.47
CA LEU A 105 26.83 43.18 -41.61
C LEU A 105 26.31 42.02 -42.46
N GLU A 106 26.92 41.80 -43.62
CA GLU A 106 26.58 40.72 -44.55
C GLU A 106 27.68 39.66 -44.60
N THR A 107 27.63 38.79 -45.61
CA THR A 107 28.63 37.75 -45.91
C THR A 107 30.07 38.22 -45.65
N GLY A 108 30.77 37.49 -44.78
CA GLY A 108 32.18 37.69 -44.44
C GLY A 108 32.49 38.98 -43.66
N ALA A 109 31.49 39.72 -43.19
CA ALA A 109 31.71 40.88 -42.33
C ALA A 109 31.98 40.46 -40.88
N VAL A 110 33.07 40.97 -40.29
CA VAL A 110 33.47 40.67 -38.92
C VAL A 110 33.76 41.98 -38.18
N ILE A 111 33.28 42.12 -36.95
CA ILE A 111 33.80 43.11 -35.99
C ILE A 111 34.41 42.34 -34.83
N GLN A 112 35.68 42.59 -34.54
CA GLN A 112 36.40 41.82 -33.52
C GLN A 112 37.36 42.64 -32.68
N ASN A 113 37.76 42.06 -31.54
CA ASN A 113 38.88 42.52 -30.73
C ASN A 113 38.81 44.02 -30.37
N ASN A 114 37.64 44.55 -30.02
CA ASN A 114 37.50 45.94 -29.56
C ASN A 114 37.08 46.02 -28.09
N ASN A 115 37.85 46.77 -27.31
CA ASN A 115 37.53 47.09 -25.93
C ASN A 115 36.87 48.48 -25.85
N ALA A 116 35.80 48.60 -25.07
CA ALA A 116 35.10 49.84 -24.76
C ALA A 116 34.99 50.03 -23.23
N TYR A 117 35.17 51.26 -22.76
CA TYR A 117 35.07 51.55 -21.31
C TYR A 117 33.63 51.85 -20.85
N THR A 118 32.74 52.22 -21.76
CA THR A 118 31.33 52.47 -21.45
C THR A 118 30.48 51.35 -21.99
N GLU A 119 29.92 51.51 -23.19
CA GLU A 119 28.88 50.63 -23.73
C GLU A 119 29.25 50.21 -25.16
N GLY A 120 28.89 48.97 -25.54
CA GLY A 120 29.07 48.42 -26.89
C GLY A 120 30.55 48.14 -27.23
N GLY A 121 31.07 46.94 -27.02
CA GLY A 121 32.44 46.63 -27.45
C GLY A 121 32.60 46.69 -28.96
N ALA A 122 31.77 45.97 -29.72
CA ALA A 122 31.73 46.08 -31.19
C ALA A 122 30.84 47.26 -31.65
N VAL A 123 29.56 47.22 -31.29
CA VAL A 123 28.54 48.16 -31.79
C VAL A 123 27.85 48.84 -30.61
N TYR A 124 27.76 50.17 -30.66
CA TYR A 124 26.95 50.95 -29.74
C TYR A 124 25.85 51.72 -30.50
N MET A 125 24.60 51.34 -30.26
CA MET A 125 23.41 52.04 -30.75
C MET A 125 23.03 53.13 -29.75
N SER A 126 23.46 54.36 -30.03
CA SER A 126 23.22 55.56 -29.22
C SER A 126 22.26 56.51 -29.93
N GLY A 127 21.06 56.01 -30.22
CA GLY A 127 20.02 56.75 -30.96
C GLY A 127 19.48 57.94 -30.18
N ASN A 128 18.53 58.66 -30.79
CA ASN A 128 17.73 59.66 -30.09
C ASN A 128 16.31 59.69 -30.66
N ALA A 129 15.39 60.34 -29.96
CA ALA A 129 13.97 60.36 -30.32
C ALA A 129 13.68 60.80 -31.78
N ASN A 130 14.57 61.56 -32.43
CA ASN A 130 14.36 62.05 -33.80
C ASN A 130 14.97 61.15 -34.89
N TYR A 131 15.92 60.27 -34.55
CA TYR A 131 16.65 59.45 -35.54
C TYR A 131 16.79 58.01 -35.07
N ALA A 132 16.11 57.11 -35.78
CA ALA A 132 16.15 55.68 -35.54
C ALA A 132 17.49 55.03 -35.92
N ASN A 133 17.78 53.90 -35.27
CA ASN A 133 18.91 53.02 -35.49
C ASN A 133 18.46 51.65 -35.96
N ALA A 134 19.06 51.12 -37.03
CA ALA A 134 18.87 49.72 -37.42
C ALA A 134 20.21 48.97 -37.45
N LEU A 135 20.30 47.89 -36.68
CA LEU A 135 21.38 46.91 -36.80
C LEU A 135 20.83 45.67 -37.51
N VAL A 136 21.45 45.31 -38.64
CA VAL A 136 21.14 44.10 -39.41
C VAL A 136 22.39 43.24 -39.48
N MET A 137 22.30 42.00 -39.02
CA MET A 137 23.33 40.96 -39.18
C MET A 137 22.73 39.78 -39.93
N ARG A 138 23.36 39.36 -41.03
CA ARG A 138 22.89 38.21 -41.83
C ARG A 138 24.03 37.44 -42.51
N ASP A 139 23.63 36.41 -43.24
CA ASP A 139 24.47 35.46 -43.99
C ASP A 139 25.38 34.63 -43.06
N ASN A 140 26.56 35.16 -42.74
CA ASN A 140 27.54 34.59 -41.79
C ASN A 140 28.36 35.69 -41.08
N ALA A 141 27.73 36.86 -40.83
CA ALA A 141 28.34 37.98 -40.13
C ALA A 141 28.77 37.61 -38.70
N LYS A 142 29.87 38.20 -38.20
CA LYS A 142 30.42 37.86 -36.88
C LYS A 142 30.75 39.06 -36.00
N VAL A 143 30.46 38.95 -34.70
CA VAL A 143 30.93 39.85 -33.64
C VAL A 143 31.67 39.03 -32.59
N THR A 144 32.96 39.29 -32.34
CA THR A 144 33.75 38.40 -31.46
C THR A 144 34.94 39.01 -30.74
N GLY A 145 35.24 38.54 -29.52
CA GLY A 145 36.42 39.00 -28.77
C GLY A 145 36.32 40.46 -28.33
N CYS A 146 35.12 41.04 -28.29
CA CYS A 146 34.90 42.43 -27.88
C CYS A 146 34.54 42.50 -26.39
N TYR A 147 34.96 43.58 -25.75
CA TYR A 147 34.71 43.83 -24.33
C TYR A 147 34.06 45.19 -24.08
N SER A 148 33.14 45.24 -23.12
CA SER A 148 32.51 46.47 -22.65
C SER A 148 32.49 46.49 -21.12
N LYS A 149 33.10 47.50 -20.48
CA LYS A 149 33.16 47.53 -19.01
C LYS A 149 31.78 47.63 -18.34
N THR A 150 30.74 48.13 -19.02
CA THR A 150 29.36 48.09 -18.50
C THR A 150 28.48 47.14 -19.30
N THR A 151 28.00 47.54 -20.47
CA THR A 151 26.88 46.85 -21.15
C THR A 151 27.18 46.60 -22.61
N GLY A 152 26.70 45.46 -23.14
CA GLY A 152 26.83 45.11 -24.55
C GLY A 152 28.27 44.80 -24.95
N GLY A 153 28.81 43.65 -24.54
CA GLY A 153 30.20 43.25 -24.83
C GLY A 153 30.45 43.17 -26.34
N GLY A 154 29.57 42.48 -27.06
CA GLY A 154 29.45 42.60 -28.51
C GLY A 154 28.63 43.85 -28.87
N ILE A 155 27.33 43.78 -28.65
CA ILE A 155 26.36 44.78 -29.13
C ILE A 155 25.62 45.43 -27.96
N MET A 156 25.61 46.75 -27.93
CA MET A 156 24.72 47.55 -27.09
C MET A 156 23.60 48.16 -27.93
N ALA A 157 22.37 47.68 -27.74
CA ALA A 157 21.15 48.17 -28.36
C ALA A 157 20.31 48.98 -27.35
N ALA A 158 20.64 50.26 -27.21
CA ALA A 158 19.95 51.18 -26.31
C ALA A 158 18.85 51.95 -27.06
N LEU A 159 17.63 51.40 -27.06
CA LEU A 159 16.49 51.92 -27.81
C LEU A 159 16.01 53.25 -27.23
N ARG A 160 15.79 54.23 -28.11
CA ARG A 160 15.30 55.59 -27.83
C ARG A 160 14.34 56.10 -28.90
N ASN A 161 13.93 55.26 -29.85
CA ASN A 161 12.94 55.55 -30.88
C ASN A 161 12.15 54.25 -31.22
N ASN A 162 10.84 54.35 -31.49
CA ASN A 162 9.96 53.20 -31.81
C ASN A 162 10.29 52.49 -33.15
N SER A 163 11.21 53.03 -33.94
CA SER A 163 11.76 52.41 -35.15
C SER A 163 13.20 51.92 -34.96
N ASP A 164 13.74 51.98 -33.74
CA ASP A 164 15.01 51.32 -33.41
C ASP A 164 14.83 49.80 -33.54
N SER A 165 15.75 49.14 -34.24
CA SER A 165 15.60 47.72 -34.58
C SER A 165 16.94 46.97 -34.56
N VAL A 166 16.86 45.72 -34.10
CA VAL A 166 17.96 44.75 -34.10
C VAL A 166 17.44 43.47 -34.75
N PHE A 167 17.96 43.16 -35.93
CA PHE A 167 17.57 41.98 -36.69
C PHE A 167 18.82 41.14 -36.98
N ILE A 168 18.87 39.94 -36.38
CA ILE A 168 20.03 39.06 -36.43
C ILE A 168 19.53 37.71 -36.96
N THR A 169 19.96 37.36 -38.16
CA THR A 169 19.58 36.13 -38.87
C THR A 169 20.75 35.52 -39.63
N GLY A 170 20.48 34.46 -40.40
CA GLY A 170 21.49 33.62 -41.02
C GLY A 170 22.40 32.97 -39.98
N ARG A 171 23.50 32.38 -40.44
CA ARG A 171 24.51 31.75 -39.58
C ARG A 171 25.43 32.80 -38.95
N SER A 172 24.85 33.90 -38.46
CA SER A 172 25.57 34.97 -37.80
C SER A 172 26.01 34.54 -36.40
N VAL A 173 27.21 34.93 -35.99
CA VAL A 173 27.84 34.43 -34.76
C VAL A 173 28.26 35.60 -33.85
N ILE A 174 27.82 35.55 -32.60
CA ILE A 174 28.17 36.51 -31.55
C ILE A 174 28.91 35.71 -30.47
N SER A 175 30.24 35.80 -30.43
CA SER A 175 31.05 34.84 -29.66
C SER A 175 32.22 35.43 -28.87
N ASN A 176 32.49 34.88 -27.68
CA ASN A 176 33.64 35.24 -26.84
C ASN A 176 33.70 36.74 -26.50
N ASN A 177 32.54 37.37 -26.27
CA ASN A 177 32.47 38.76 -25.85
C ASN A 177 32.28 38.87 -24.33
N GLY A 178 32.74 39.95 -23.71
CA GLY A 178 32.69 40.15 -22.25
C GLY A 178 32.03 41.47 -21.83
N ALA A 179 31.22 41.46 -20.78
CA ALA A 179 30.66 42.68 -20.20
C ALA A 179 30.26 42.55 -18.72
N SER A 180 29.81 43.65 -18.09
CA SER A 180 29.09 43.55 -16.81
C SER A 180 27.66 43.05 -17.02
N SER A 181 26.98 43.38 -18.13
CA SER A 181 25.70 42.75 -18.51
C SER A 181 25.50 42.70 -20.03
N GLY A 182 24.79 41.68 -20.51
CA GLY A 182 24.53 41.47 -21.95
C GLY A 182 25.81 41.32 -22.74
N ALA A 183 26.60 40.27 -22.44
CA ALA A 183 27.96 40.17 -22.97
C ALA A 183 27.98 39.92 -24.49
N GLY A 184 27.09 39.08 -25.03
CA GLY A 184 26.85 39.03 -26.48
C GLY A 184 26.06 40.25 -26.97
N LEU A 185 24.81 40.38 -26.52
CA LEU A 185 23.88 41.48 -26.83
C LEU A 185 23.22 42.00 -25.56
N TYR A 186 23.23 43.34 -25.37
CA TYR A 186 22.40 44.03 -24.40
C TYR A 186 21.32 44.83 -25.14
N PHE A 187 20.07 44.40 -25.04
CA PHE A 187 18.90 44.99 -25.70
C PHE A 187 17.98 45.61 -24.64
N ARG A 188 17.80 46.93 -24.67
CA ARG A 188 16.98 47.61 -23.67
C ARG A 188 16.38 48.92 -24.17
N SER A 189 15.13 49.17 -23.79
CA SER A 189 14.51 50.48 -23.91
C SER A 189 14.97 51.46 -22.82
N TYR A 190 15.41 52.65 -23.23
CA TYR A 190 15.93 53.71 -22.36
C TYR A 190 15.02 54.93 -22.23
N LEU A 191 13.87 54.93 -22.91
CA LEU A 191 12.85 55.98 -22.82
C LEU A 191 11.46 55.35 -22.64
N GLU A 192 10.64 55.97 -21.81
CA GLU A 192 9.23 55.63 -21.65
C GLU A 192 8.50 55.69 -23.01
N GLY A 193 7.61 54.72 -23.27
CA GLY A 193 6.83 54.65 -24.51
C GLY A 193 7.62 54.24 -25.76
N VAL A 194 8.90 53.83 -25.61
CA VAL A 194 9.68 53.21 -26.68
C VAL A 194 9.59 51.69 -26.57
N ASN A 195 8.96 51.06 -27.56
CA ASN A 195 8.74 49.61 -27.59
C ASN A 195 10.02 48.82 -27.88
N GLY A 196 10.07 47.59 -27.39
CA GLY A 196 11.11 46.63 -27.70
C GLY A 196 10.56 45.50 -28.56
N ASN A 197 11.19 45.24 -29.71
CA ASN A 197 11.02 43.99 -30.43
C ASN A 197 12.41 43.41 -30.75
N LEU A 198 12.71 42.24 -30.19
CA LEU A 198 13.92 41.50 -30.47
C LEU A 198 13.57 40.20 -31.19
N THR A 199 13.97 40.11 -32.46
CA THR A 199 13.85 38.89 -33.28
C THR A 199 15.22 38.28 -33.52
N LEU A 200 15.37 37.02 -33.12
CA LEU A 200 16.55 36.20 -33.38
C LEU A 200 16.10 34.94 -34.15
N GLY A 201 16.73 34.64 -35.28
CA GLY A 201 16.31 33.51 -36.12
C GLY A 201 17.40 32.93 -37.00
N ASP A 202 17.01 31.97 -37.84
CA ASP A 202 17.76 31.41 -38.97
C ASP A 202 19.19 30.91 -38.66
N ASN A 203 19.37 30.06 -37.63
CA ASN A 203 20.66 29.48 -37.22
C ASN A 203 21.70 30.47 -36.60
N VAL A 204 21.25 31.57 -35.99
CA VAL A 204 22.13 32.48 -35.22
C VAL A 204 22.74 31.78 -34.00
N GLN A 205 23.99 32.13 -33.66
CA GLN A 205 24.72 31.48 -32.56
C GLN A 205 25.33 32.49 -31.58
N PHE A 206 25.02 32.34 -30.29
CA PHE A 206 25.64 33.03 -29.17
C PHE A 206 26.57 32.04 -28.45
N ILE A 207 27.89 32.23 -28.52
CA ILE A 207 28.86 31.22 -28.06
C ILE A 207 29.90 31.81 -27.10
N GLY A 208 30.02 31.27 -25.88
CA GLY A 208 31.15 31.61 -25.00
C GLY A 208 31.17 33.06 -24.51
N ASN A 209 30.04 33.77 -24.52
CA ASN A 209 29.96 35.14 -24.03
C ASN A 209 29.88 35.15 -22.49
N GLN A 210 30.54 36.11 -21.83
CA GLN A 210 30.72 36.14 -20.38
C GLN A 210 30.28 37.48 -19.76
N ALA A 211 29.21 37.45 -18.96
CA ALA A 211 28.73 38.58 -18.17
C ALA A 211 29.17 38.44 -16.70
N GLU A 212 29.70 39.51 -16.10
CA GLU A 212 29.97 39.57 -14.64
C GLU A 212 28.66 39.64 -13.82
N GLY A 213 27.61 40.20 -14.41
CA GLY A 213 26.23 40.21 -13.91
C GLY A 213 25.33 39.37 -14.83
N ASP A 214 24.32 39.99 -15.44
CA ASP A 214 23.19 39.31 -16.06
C ASP A 214 23.29 39.22 -17.60
N GLY A 215 22.75 38.14 -18.17
CA GLY A 215 22.66 37.92 -19.62
C GLY A 215 24.01 37.67 -20.27
N GLY A 216 24.54 36.44 -20.16
CA GLY A 216 25.80 36.06 -20.80
C GLY A 216 25.70 36.16 -22.34
N GLY A 217 24.79 35.39 -22.94
CA GLY A 217 24.48 35.50 -24.37
C GLY A 217 23.71 36.79 -24.68
N VAL A 218 22.49 36.90 -24.15
CA VAL A 218 21.60 38.06 -24.36
C VAL A 218 21.02 38.56 -23.03
N TYR A 219 20.99 39.88 -22.87
CA TYR A 219 20.16 40.60 -21.90
C TYR A 219 19.05 41.33 -22.67
N CYS A 220 17.79 41.13 -22.29
CA CYS A 220 16.62 41.77 -22.89
C CYS A 220 15.71 42.37 -21.82
N SER A 221 15.44 43.68 -21.87
CA SER A 221 14.46 44.31 -20.97
C SER A 221 13.71 45.49 -21.58
N ASN A 222 12.55 45.78 -21.01
CA ASN A 222 11.82 47.01 -21.27
C ASN A 222 12.44 48.24 -20.59
N PHE A 223 11.77 49.38 -20.69
CA PHE A 223 12.01 50.52 -19.80
C PHE A 223 11.70 50.09 -18.35
N ILE A 224 12.56 50.49 -17.41
CA ILE A 224 12.47 50.05 -16.01
C ILE A 224 11.84 51.19 -15.21
N ASN A 225 10.76 50.89 -14.48
CA ASN A 225 9.86 51.80 -13.77
C ASN A 225 8.97 52.66 -14.69
N GLY A 226 7.66 52.39 -14.72
CA GLY A 226 6.67 53.23 -15.41
C GLY A 226 6.62 53.04 -16.93
N ASN A 227 6.90 51.83 -17.42
CA ASN A 227 6.75 51.51 -18.84
C ASN A 227 5.26 51.50 -19.26
N THR A 228 5.00 51.80 -20.54
CA THR A 228 3.64 52.01 -21.09
C THR A 228 3.38 51.26 -22.40
N VAL A 229 4.35 50.46 -22.88
CA VAL A 229 4.29 49.73 -24.15
C VAL A 229 4.92 48.34 -24.02
N PRO A 230 4.44 47.32 -24.76
CA PRO A 230 4.93 45.96 -24.63
C PRO A 230 6.33 45.74 -25.21
N LEU A 231 7.07 44.80 -24.62
CA LEU A 231 8.23 44.12 -25.16
C LEU A 231 7.80 42.77 -25.74
N THR A 232 8.22 42.49 -26.97
CA THR A 232 8.08 41.16 -27.56
C THR A 232 9.45 40.59 -27.87
N LEU A 233 9.70 39.37 -27.39
CA LEU A 233 10.84 38.55 -27.75
C LEU A 233 10.37 37.40 -28.66
N THR A 234 11.06 37.20 -29.77
CA THR A 234 10.85 36.02 -30.62
C THR A 234 12.18 35.38 -30.96
N ILE A 235 12.33 34.11 -30.57
CA ILE A 235 13.43 33.24 -30.98
C ILE A 235 12.83 32.07 -31.75
N ASN A 236 13.29 31.86 -32.99
CA ASN A 236 12.80 30.79 -33.86
C ASN A 236 13.95 30.18 -34.70
N ASN A 237 13.66 29.15 -35.51
CA ASN A 237 14.55 28.67 -36.57
C ASN A 237 16.00 28.34 -36.10
N GLU A 238 16.12 27.44 -35.13
CA GLU A 238 17.39 26.81 -34.70
C GLU A 238 18.48 27.78 -34.16
N VAL A 239 18.08 28.86 -33.48
CA VAL A 239 19.04 29.73 -32.76
C VAL A 239 19.70 28.95 -31.61
N LYS A 240 21.02 29.09 -31.46
CA LYS A 240 21.82 28.38 -30.46
C LYS A 240 22.48 29.31 -29.45
N PHE A 241 22.39 28.96 -28.18
CA PHE A 241 23.10 29.58 -27.07
C PHE A 241 24.00 28.52 -26.43
N THR A 242 25.32 28.64 -26.60
CA THR A 242 26.27 27.60 -26.17
C THR A 242 27.39 28.17 -25.29
N ASN A 243 27.64 27.55 -24.13
CA ASN A 243 28.74 27.92 -23.22
C ASN A 243 28.75 29.41 -22.77
N ASN A 244 27.60 30.09 -22.76
CA ASN A 244 27.53 31.47 -22.25
C ASN A 244 27.42 31.47 -20.71
N THR A 245 28.02 32.48 -20.07
CA THR A 245 28.15 32.53 -18.61
C THR A 245 27.71 33.88 -18.03
N ALA A 246 27.06 33.83 -16.86
CA ALA A 246 26.58 35.00 -16.12
C ALA A 246 26.92 34.89 -14.62
N GLY A 247 27.56 35.92 -14.05
CA GLY A 247 27.79 36.04 -12.60
C GLY A 247 26.53 36.41 -11.80
N GLY A 248 25.44 36.78 -12.48
CA GLY A 248 24.10 36.95 -11.94
C GLY A 248 23.13 35.92 -12.49
N TYR A 249 22.20 36.37 -13.33
CA TYR A 249 21.09 35.61 -13.89
C TYR A 249 21.18 35.45 -15.42
N GLY A 250 20.65 34.36 -15.96
CA GLY A 250 20.52 34.17 -17.42
C GLY A 250 21.86 33.94 -18.12
N GLY A 251 22.41 32.74 -18.01
CA GLY A 251 23.68 32.38 -18.66
C GLY A 251 23.59 32.49 -20.17
N GLY A 252 22.63 31.79 -20.78
CA GLY A 252 22.27 31.94 -22.19
C GLY A 252 21.46 33.23 -22.42
N PHE A 253 20.32 33.35 -21.74
CA PHE A 253 19.35 34.43 -21.94
C PHE A 253 18.79 34.99 -20.64
N TYR A 254 18.70 36.31 -20.55
CA TYR A 254 17.99 37.06 -19.50
C TYR A 254 16.84 37.88 -20.10
N TYR A 255 15.62 37.68 -19.62
CA TYR A 255 14.42 38.46 -19.96
C TYR A 255 13.84 39.16 -18.73
N MET A 256 13.44 40.42 -18.88
CA MET A 256 12.67 41.15 -17.88
C MET A 256 11.53 41.97 -18.50
N GLY A 257 10.30 41.54 -18.21
CA GLY A 257 9.06 42.27 -18.48
C GLY A 257 8.65 43.16 -17.30
N THR A 258 8.10 44.34 -17.62
CA THR A 258 7.64 45.37 -16.67
C THR A 258 6.26 45.95 -17.01
N PHE A 259 5.66 45.54 -18.14
CA PHE A 259 4.35 46.01 -18.60
C PHE A 259 3.42 44.85 -18.98
N ASN A 260 2.11 45.07 -18.91
CA ASN A 260 1.13 44.04 -19.23
C ASN A 260 1.01 43.86 -20.76
N GLY A 261 1.21 42.62 -21.24
CA GLY A 261 1.36 42.31 -22.66
C GLY A 261 2.82 42.18 -23.13
N ASP A 262 3.78 42.26 -22.21
CA ASP A 262 5.15 41.79 -22.45
C ASP A 262 5.14 40.27 -22.68
N SER A 263 5.75 39.82 -23.78
CA SER A 263 5.56 38.47 -24.32
C SER A 263 6.87 37.81 -24.78
N VAL A 264 7.00 36.51 -24.50
CA VAL A 264 8.15 35.69 -24.91
C VAL A 264 7.67 34.50 -25.76
N SER A 265 8.24 34.37 -26.95
CA SER A 265 8.09 33.18 -27.79
C SER A 265 9.47 32.57 -28.09
N LEU A 266 9.70 31.36 -27.58
CA LEU A 266 10.87 30.52 -27.88
C LEU A 266 10.37 29.31 -28.68
N SER A 267 10.88 29.13 -29.91
CA SER A 267 10.29 28.16 -30.83
C SER A 267 11.29 27.54 -31.82
N GLY A 268 10.85 26.51 -32.54
CA GLY A 268 11.45 26.09 -33.80
C GLY A 268 12.87 25.54 -33.69
N GLY A 269 13.11 24.62 -32.75
CA GLY A 269 14.40 23.94 -32.59
C GLY A 269 15.50 24.79 -31.97
N ALA A 270 15.16 25.88 -31.26
CA ALA A 270 16.15 26.67 -30.52
C ALA A 270 16.85 25.81 -29.45
N GLU A 271 18.14 26.04 -29.23
CA GLU A 271 18.98 25.21 -28.35
C GLU A 271 19.74 26.07 -27.34
N PHE A 272 19.58 25.77 -26.05
CA PHE A 272 20.38 26.34 -24.97
C PHE A 272 21.22 25.22 -24.36
N ALA A 273 22.51 25.18 -24.69
CA ALA A 273 23.44 24.14 -24.30
C ALA A 273 24.59 24.66 -23.42
N GLN A 274 24.90 23.99 -22.32
CA GLN A 274 26.12 24.24 -21.52
C GLN A 274 26.25 25.68 -20.96
N ASN A 275 25.14 26.42 -20.83
CA ASN A 275 25.18 27.78 -20.31
C ASN A 275 25.12 27.77 -18.77
N SER A 276 25.75 28.75 -18.12
CA SER A 276 25.87 28.79 -16.66
C SER A 276 25.55 30.15 -16.06
N ALA A 277 24.79 30.17 -14.96
CA ALA A 277 24.48 31.36 -14.18
C ALA A 277 24.76 31.13 -12.69
N VAL A 278 25.44 32.05 -11.99
CA VAL A 278 25.73 31.86 -10.56
C VAL A 278 24.45 31.86 -9.70
N LYS A 279 23.41 32.62 -10.10
CA LYS A 279 22.17 32.72 -9.32
C LYS A 279 21.03 31.86 -9.86
N ALA A 280 20.51 32.17 -11.04
CA ALA A 280 19.38 31.42 -11.60
C ALA A 280 19.27 31.52 -13.13
N GLY A 281 18.65 30.51 -13.76
CA GLY A 281 18.43 30.44 -15.20
C GLY A 281 19.73 30.25 -15.96
N GLY A 282 20.26 29.02 -15.98
CA GLY A 282 21.52 28.71 -16.67
C GLY A 282 21.36 28.88 -18.18
N GLY A 283 20.39 28.17 -18.75
CA GLY A 283 19.94 28.39 -20.13
C GLY A 283 19.16 29.70 -20.26
N VAL A 284 17.98 29.76 -19.62
CA VAL A 284 17.03 30.87 -19.74
C VAL A 284 16.59 31.35 -18.35
N TYR A 285 16.63 32.67 -18.14
CA TYR A 285 16.02 33.37 -17.00
C TYR A 285 14.94 34.33 -17.49
N MET A 286 13.74 34.23 -16.95
CA MET A 286 12.63 35.15 -17.21
C MET A 286 12.04 35.70 -15.92
N ILE A 287 11.76 37.00 -15.89
CA ILE A 287 11.04 37.63 -14.80
C ILE A 287 10.01 38.65 -15.30
N PHE A 288 8.79 38.56 -14.78
CA PHE A 288 7.68 39.47 -15.04
C PHE A 288 7.40 40.25 -13.75
N GLN A 289 7.66 41.56 -13.77
CA GLN A 289 7.58 42.48 -12.62
C GLN A 289 6.58 43.62 -12.86
N ASP A 290 6.40 44.48 -11.86
CA ASP A 290 5.53 45.66 -11.91
C ASP A 290 4.08 45.28 -12.29
N GLU A 291 3.60 45.71 -13.46
CA GLU A 291 2.26 45.38 -13.97
C GLU A 291 2.26 44.19 -14.95
N SER A 292 3.42 43.60 -15.22
CA SER A 292 3.61 42.52 -16.18
C SER A 292 3.05 41.20 -15.66
N SER A 293 2.03 40.66 -16.34
CA SER A 293 1.64 39.25 -16.23
C SER A 293 2.52 38.40 -17.13
N ALA A 294 2.70 37.12 -16.78
CA ALA A 294 3.47 36.19 -17.62
C ALA A 294 2.73 35.90 -18.92
N ASP A 295 3.44 35.96 -20.04
CA ASP A 295 3.00 35.48 -21.34
C ASP A 295 4.20 34.82 -22.04
N ALA A 296 4.33 33.50 -21.85
CA ALA A 296 5.50 32.73 -22.29
C ALA A 296 5.10 31.45 -23.03
N GLU A 297 5.39 31.41 -24.33
CA GLU A 297 5.24 30.27 -25.21
C GLU A 297 6.62 29.66 -25.51
N ILE A 298 6.85 28.41 -25.07
CA ILE A 298 8.11 27.68 -25.20
C ILE A 298 7.82 26.36 -25.90
N LEU A 299 8.13 26.27 -27.20
CA LEU A 299 7.64 25.25 -28.12
C LEU A 299 8.80 24.58 -28.86
N ASP A 300 8.91 23.26 -28.77
CA ASP A 300 9.87 22.47 -29.57
C ASP A 300 11.33 22.98 -29.47
N ILE A 301 11.79 23.31 -28.26
CA ILE A 301 13.18 23.73 -28.00
C ILE A 301 14.00 22.64 -27.28
N THR A 302 15.29 22.88 -27.08
CA THR A 302 16.18 22.03 -26.26
C THR A 302 16.90 22.85 -25.20
N LEU A 303 16.79 22.44 -23.94
CA LEU A 303 17.54 22.96 -22.80
C LEU A 303 18.46 21.85 -22.28
N LYS A 304 19.77 21.94 -22.52
CA LYS A 304 20.71 20.86 -22.22
C LYS A 304 21.98 21.27 -21.48
N ASP A 305 22.44 20.44 -20.55
CA ASP A 305 23.72 20.61 -19.82
C ASP A 305 23.87 21.98 -19.11
N ASN A 306 22.78 22.73 -18.87
CA ASN A 306 22.86 24.07 -18.29
C ASN A 306 22.92 24.00 -16.77
N SER A 307 23.61 24.96 -16.14
CA SER A 307 23.82 24.98 -14.69
C SER A 307 23.43 26.32 -14.08
N ALA A 308 22.73 26.31 -12.95
CA ALA A 308 22.51 27.53 -12.17
C ALA A 308 22.44 27.28 -10.66
N GLY A 309 22.37 28.35 -9.86
CA GLY A 309 22.00 28.23 -8.44
C GLY A 309 20.62 27.57 -8.29
N SER A 310 19.62 28.05 -9.03
CA SER A 310 18.27 27.47 -9.17
C SER A 310 17.75 27.62 -10.61
N GLY A 311 16.95 26.69 -11.13
CA GLY A 311 16.49 26.70 -12.53
C GLY A 311 17.65 26.52 -13.51
N GLY A 312 18.24 25.32 -13.56
CA GLY A 312 19.42 25.04 -14.38
C GLY A 312 19.16 25.28 -15.88
N GLY A 313 18.12 24.66 -16.42
CA GLY A 313 17.66 24.90 -17.79
C GLY A 313 16.89 26.22 -17.90
N LEU A 314 15.76 26.31 -17.18
CA LEU A 314 14.83 27.44 -17.20
C LEU A 314 14.46 27.91 -15.79
N TYR A 315 14.46 29.22 -15.60
CA TYR A 315 13.86 29.90 -14.46
C TYR A 315 12.81 30.90 -14.94
N LEU A 316 11.60 30.88 -14.35
CA LEU A 316 10.56 31.88 -14.57
C LEU A 316 9.96 32.35 -13.23
N GLN A 317 9.83 33.66 -13.06
CA GLN A 317 9.11 34.27 -11.94
C GLN A 317 8.08 35.31 -12.41
N THR A 318 6.88 35.29 -11.85
CA THR A 318 5.85 36.35 -12.00
C THR A 318 5.38 36.88 -10.65
N GLN A 319 4.82 38.09 -10.64
CA GLN A 319 4.10 38.69 -9.50
C GLN A 319 2.62 38.99 -9.82
N ASN A 320 2.18 38.77 -11.06
CA ASN A 320 0.82 39.11 -11.53
C ASN A 320 0.10 37.92 -12.18
N GLY A 321 0.52 36.68 -11.89
CA GLY A 321 0.00 35.50 -12.57
C GLY A 321 0.35 35.52 -14.07
N GLY A 322 -0.55 35.01 -14.91
CA GLY A 322 -0.40 35.00 -16.38
C GLY A 322 -0.58 33.60 -16.97
N ASN A 323 0.08 33.33 -18.09
CA ASN A 323 0.09 32.04 -18.77
C ASN A 323 1.52 31.59 -19.11
N ILE A 324 1.78 30.28 -18.99
CA ILE A 324 2.99 29.63 -19.50
C ILE A 324 2.57 28.38 -20.26
N ASN A 325 3.08 28.24 -21.48
CA ASN A 325 2.97 27.02 -22.27
C ASN A 325 4.37 26.48 -22.56
N LEU A 326 4.67 25.29 -22.06
CA LEU A 326 5.89 24.54 -22.34
C LEU A 326 5.50 23.24 -23.05
N THR A 327 5.72 23.18 -24.37
CA THR A 327 5.30 22.05 -25.21
C THR A 327 6.44 21.50 -26.06
N GLY A 328 6.47 20.18 -26.29
CA GLY A 328 7.36 19.52 -27.27
C GLY A 328 8.86 19.61 -26.96
N THR A 329 9.22 20.09 -25.77
CA THR A 329 10.57 20.53 -25.43
C THR A 329 11.40 19.38 -24.83
N GLN A 330 12.71 19.37 -25.08
CA GLN A 330 13.67 18.44 -24.45
C GLN A 330 14.47 19.19 -23.38
N ILE A 331 14.55 18.63 -22.16
CA ILE A 331 15.17 19.25 -20.99
C ILE A 331 16.07 18.23 -20.32
N ASP A 332 17.35 18.22 -20.69
CA ASP A 332 18.26 17.12 -20.36
C ASP A 332 19.51 17.57 -19.58
N PHE A 333 19.94 16.81 -18.58
CA PHE A 333 21.21 17.03 -17.85
C PHE A 333 21.39 18.42 -17.20
N ASN A 334 20.31 19.18 -17.00
CA ASN A 334 20.40 20.51 -16.38
C ASN A 334 20.52 20.40 -14.86
N THR A 335 21.29 21.29 -14.25
CA THR A 335 21.67 21.22 -12.83
C THR A 335 21.34 22.50 -12.05
N SER A 336 20.64 22.34 -10.93
CA SER A 336 20.53 23.34 -9.86
C SER A 336 21.60 23.03 -8.79
N THR A 337 22.39 24.03 -8.40
CA THR A 337 23.65 23.83 -7.64
C THR A 337 23.63 24.37 -6.21
N ASN A 338 22.62 25.16 -5.83
CA ASN A 338 22.57 25.75 -4.50
C ASN A 338 22.03 24.75 -3.46
N MET A 339 22.88 24.32 -2.52
CA MET A 339 22.50 23.33 -1.50
C MET A 339 21.41 23.78 -0.53
N SER A 340 21.08 25.08 -0.45
CA SER A 340 20.10 25.63 0.50
C SER A 340 18.74 25.96 -0.14
N ASN A 341 18.73 26.32 -1.43
CA ASN A 341 17.53 26.69 -2.19
C ASN A 341 17.70 26.50 -3.71
N GLY A 342 18.46 25.50 -4.11
CA GLY A 342 18.59 25.03 -5.48
C GLY A 342 17.34 24.24 -5.85
N HIS A 343 16.39 24.91 -6.49
CA HIS A 343 15.16 24.32 -6.97
C HIS A 343 15.20 24.19 -8.49
N GLY A 344 14.56 23.17 -9.05
CA GLY A 344 14.42 22.98 -10.49
C GLY A 344 15.75 22.75 -11.20
N GLY A 345 16.18 21.49 -11.34
CA GLY A 345 17.35 21.15 -12.18
C GLY A 345 17.08 21.51 -13.63
N GLY A 346 15.98 20.99 -14.19
CA GLY A 346 15.42 21.40 -15.47
C GLY A 346 14.74 22.77 -15.39
N VAL A 347 13.59 22.84 -14.71
CA VAL A 347 12.68 23.99 -14.70
C VAL A 347 12.34 24.45 -13.28
N TYR A 348 12.36 25.76 -13.06
CA TYR A 348 11.85 26.42 -11.85
C TYR A 348 10.84 27.51 -12.23
N ILE A 349 9.57 27.35 -11.81
CA ILE A 349 8.49 28.34 -11.96
C ILE A 349 8.06 28.86 -10.57
N ILE A 350 7.84 30.17 -10.45
CA ILE A 350 7.28 30.80 -9.24
C ILE A 350 6.20 31.82 -9.60
N ASN A 351 5.01 31.66 -9.03
CA ASN A 351 4.03 32.74 -8.92
C ASN A 351 4.07 33.34 -7.51
N ASN A 352 4.61 34.54 -7.39
CA ASN A 352 4.68 35.26 -6.10
C ASN A 352 3.37 35.99 -5.73
N SER A 353 2.37 36.03 -6.62
CA SER A 353 1.06 36.60 -6.31
C SER A 353 0.28 35.69 -5.37
N THR A 354 -0.50 36.26 -4.45
CA THR A 354 -1.45 35.53 -3.61
C THR A 354 -2.88 35.53 -4.17
N ASP A 355 -3.16 36.30 -5.22
CA ASP A 355 -4.52 36.48 -5.76
C ASP A 355 -4.62 36.37 -7.29
N LYS A 356 -3.51 36.53 -8.03
CA LYS A 356 -3.45 36.33 -9.49
C LYS A 356 -3.01 34.91 -9.80
N ILE A 357 -3.85 34.18 -10.53
CA ILE A 357 -3.56 32.82 -10.99
C ILE A 357 -2.54 32.88 -12.13
N LEU A 358 -1.57 31.98 -12.08
CA LEU A 358 -0.74 31.60 -13.21
C LEU A 358 -1.34 30.31 -13.76
N THR A 359 -1.52 30.23 -15.07
CA THR A 359 -1.99 29.01 -15.75
C THR A 359 -0.81 28.35 -16.44
N GLU A 360 -0.38 27.19 -15.95
CA GLU A 360 0.75 26.44 -16.50
C GLU A 360 0.27 25.23 -17.31
N LYS A 361 0.76 25.15 -18.55
CA LYS A 361 0.59 23.97 -19.42
C LYS A 361 1.96 23.41 -19.74
N ILE A 362 2.18 22.16 -19.34
CA ILE A 362 3.42 21.41 -19.59
C ILE A 362 3.00 20.15 -20.33
N ASN A 363 3.27 20.09 -21.64
CA ASN A 363 2.69 19.07 -22.53
C ASN A 363 3.72 18.44 -23.48
N ASN A 364 3.81 17.10 -23.51
CA ASN A 364 4.74 16.38 -24.39
C ASN A 364 6.19 16.89 -24.24
N VAL A 365 6.64 17.07 -23.00
CA VAL A 365 8.00 17.50 -22.64
C VAL A 365 8.78 16.31 -22.10
N ASN A 366 10.04 16.15 -22.53
CA ASN A 366 10.96 15.18 -21.94
C ASN A 366 11.84 15.89 -20.90
N PHE A 367 11.90 15.35 -19.69
CA PHE A 367 12.78 15.78 -18.61
C PHE A 367 13.68 14.62 -18.22
N GLU A 368 14.91 14.63 -18.70
CA GLU A 368 15.83 13.49 -18.55
C GLU A 368 17.11 13.87 -17.79
N ASN A 369 17.50 13.05 -16.81
CA ASN A 369 18.81 13.17 -16.14
C ASN A 369 19.09 14.56 -15.48
N ASN A 370 18.06 15.36 -15.16
CA ASN A 370 18.25 16.66 -14.49
C ASN A 370 18.49 16.47 -12.99
N SER A 371 19.30 17.36 -12.40
CA SER A 371 19.71 17.28 -11.00
C SER A 371 19.41 18.58 -10.26
N SER A 372 18.84 18.48 -9.06
CA SER A 372 18.57 19.64 -8.21
C SER A 372 19.20 19.47 -6.83
N ALA A 373 20.04 20.43 -6.44
CA ALA A 373 20.74 20.40 -5.16
C ALA A 373 19.80 20.38 -3.94
N TYR A 374 18.54 20.82 -4.09
CA TYR A 374 17.53 20.77 -3.03
C TYR A 374 16.22 20.12 -3.49
N GLN A 375 15.40 20.74 -4.34
CA GLN A 375 14.05 20.20 -4.68
C GLN A 375 13.71 20.27 -6.16
N GLY A 376 12.92 19.30 -6.64
CA GLY A 376 12.47 19.23 -8.04
C GLY A 376 13.63 18.98 -8.99
N GLY A 377 14.07 17.73 -9.15
CA GLY A 377 15.18 17.38 -10.05
C GLY A 377 14.88 17.79 -11.49
N ALA A 378 13.74 17.36 -12.02
CA ALA A 378 13.20 17.88 -13.27
C ALA A 378 12.57 19.26 -13.07
N ILE A 379 11.58 19.36 -12.17
CA ILE A 379 10.67 20.51 -12.11
C ILE A 379 10.39 20.91 -10.67
N TYR A 380 10.46 22.22 -10.39
CA TYR A 380 9.91 22.82 -9.19
C TYR A 380 8.91 23.94 -9.54
N ILE A 381 7.72 23.89 -8.95
CA ILE A 381 6.65 24.90 -9.09
C ILE A 381 6.20 25.34 -7.70
N ASN A 382 6.02 26.65 -7.50
CA ASN A 382 5.53 27.21 -6.24
C ASN A 382 4.62 28.42 -6.50
N ASP A 383 3.33 28.21 -6.27
CA ASP A 383 2.29 29.22 -6.44
C ASP A 383 1.78 29.70 -5.09
N LYS A 384 1.87 31.00 -4.85
CA LYS A 384 1.25 31.60 -3.66
C LYS A 384 -0.24 31.88 -3.83
N ALA A 385 -0.74 31.76 -5.06
CA ALA A 385 -2.16 31.78 -5.39
C ALA A 385 -2.68 30.34 -5.53
N LYS A 386 -3.90 30.20 -6.04
CA LYS A 386 -4.44 28.91 -6.50
C LYS A 386 -3.67 28.47 -7.74
N SER A 387 -3.19 27.22 -7.76
CA SER A 387 -2.58 26.63 -8.96
C SER A 387 -3.65 26.32 -10.02
N ASP A 388 -3.29 26.48 -11.29
CA ASP A 388 -4.09 26.06 -12.45
C ASP A 388 -3.18 25.36 -13.47
N LEU A 389 -2.76 24.15 -13.07
CA LEU A 389 -1.58 23.46 -13.60
C LEU A 389 -1.97 22.15 -14.29
N THR A 390 -1.59 22.02 -15.56
CA THR A 390 -1.83 20.81 -16.37
C THR A 390 -0.53 20.20 -16.87
N PHE A 391 -0.28 18.95 -16.50
CA PHE A 391 0.72 18.06 -17.08
C PHE A 391 0.04 17.03 -17.97
N SER A 392 0.41 16.97 -19.24
CA SER A 392 -0.05 15.92 -20.15
C SER A 392 1.06 15.34 -21.03
N GLU A 393 1.06 14.02 -21.20
CA GLU A 393 1.94 13.30 -22.15
C GLU A 393 3.45 13.52 -21.92
N ASN A 394 3.87 13.94 -20.72
CA ASN A 394 5.28 14.21 -20.41
C ASN A 394 6.03 12.95 -20.00
N THR A 395 7.35 12.94 -20.23
CA THR A 395 8.27 11.94 -19.68
C THR A 395 9.19 12.62 -18.67
N ILE A 396 9.27 12.08 -17.45
CA ILE A 396 10.11 12.57 -16.36
C ILE A 396 10.96 11.39 -15.89
N ASN A 397 12.16 11.23 -16.46
CA ASN A 397 13.02 10.06 -16.27
C ASN A 397 14.40 10.40 -15.66
N GLU A 398 14.87 9.56 -14.73
CA GLU A 398 16.25 9.61 -14.18
C GLU A 398 16.64 10.94 -13.50
N ASN A 399 15.67 11.73 -13.03
CA ASN A 399 15.96 13.01 -12.37
C ASN A 399 16.26 12.83 -10.87
N THR A 400 17.10 13.70 -10.32
CA THR A 400 17.59 13.58 -8.93
C THR A 400 17.40 14.85 -8.11
N ALA A 401 17.01 14.71 -6.84
CA ALA A 401 16.89 15.83 -5.90
C ALA A 401 17.61 15.57 -4.56
N GLY A 402 18.41 16.53 -4.12
CA GLY A 402 19.16 16.51 -2.86
C GLY A 402 18.31 16.57 -1.58
N SER A 403 17.00 16.81 -1.70
CA SER A 403 16.02 16.75 -0.62
C SER A 403 14.71 16.09 -1.07
N ALA A 404 13.88 16.75 -1.88
CA ALA A 404 12.53 16.24 -2.18
C ALA A 404 12.04 16.51 -3.62
N GLY A 405 11.17 15.64 -4.13
CA GLY A 405 10.69 15.68 -5.51
C GLY A 405 11.81 15.35 -6.50
N GLY A 406 12.19 14.08 -6.57
CA GLY A 406 13.28 13.60 -7.44
C GLY A 406 13.00 13.97 -8.90
N GLY A 407 11.77 13.69 -9.36
CA GLY A 407 11.22 14.29 -10.58
C GLY A 407 10.63 15.66 -10.29
N ILE A 408 9.47 15.68 -9.63
CA ILE A 408 8.57 16.83 -9.59
C ILE A 408 8.33 17.30 -8.14
N SER A 409 8.36 18.61 -7.91
CA SER A 409 7.97 19.24 -6.64
C SER A 409 7.03 20.41 -6.87
N ILE A 410 5.78 20.32 -6.39
CA ILE A 410 4.75 21.37 -6.55
C ILE A 410 4.18 21.79 -5.18
N ALA A 411 4.03 23.09 -4.99
CA ALA A 411 3.31 23.70 -3.86
C ALA A 411 2.33 24.79 -4.35
N GLY A 412 1.11 24.83 -3.77
CA GLY A 412 0.06 25.81 -4.11
C GLY A 412 -0.91 26.08 -2.95
N ASP A 413 -1.64 27.21 -2.94
CA ASP A 413 -2.78 27.47 -2.01
C ASP A 413 -4.11 27.15 -2.68
N GLY A 414 -4.47 25.86 -2.68
CA GLY A 414 -5.66 25.37 -3.36
C GLY A 414 -5.57 25.41 -4.90
N GLY A 415 -6.74 25.35 -5.54
CA GLY A 415 -6.85 25.32 -7.00
C GLY A 415 -6.92 23.90 -7.57
N LYS A 416 -6.41 23.71 -8.79
CA LYS A 416 -6.44 22.43 -9.50
C LYS A 416 -5.07 22.10 -10.10
N ILE A 417 -4.63 20.87 -9.86
CA ILE A 417 -3.48 20.25 -10.53
C ILE A 417 -3.99 18.98 -11.23
N SER A 418 -3.62 18.80 -12.50
CA SER A 418 -4.03 17.65 -13.31
C SER A 418 -2.83 17.05 -14.05
N PHE A 419 -2.50 15.81 -13.71
CA PHE A 419 -1.65 14.92 -14.48
C PHE A 419 -2.53 14.01 -15.34
N ASN A 420 -2.15 13.82 -16.61
CA ASN A 420 -2.85 13.00 -17.58
C ASN A 420 -1.83 12.30 -18.49
N ASN A 421 -1.81 10.96 -18.53
CA ASN A 421 -0.96 10.16 -19.42
C ASN A 421 0.56 10.49 -19.36
N ASN A 422 1.10 10.91 -18.21
CA ASN A 422 2.52 11.16 -18.03
C ASN A 422 3.26 9.88 -17.61
N THR A 423 4.55 9.80 -17.90
CA THR A 423 5.46 8.77 -17.36
C THR A 423 6.45 9.42 -16.40
N ILE A 424 6.45 9.00 -15.13
CA ILE A 424 7.35 9.45 -14.07
C ILE A 424 8.17 8.24 -13.63
N SER A 425 9.42 8.12 -14.11
CA SER A 425 10.22 6.90 -13.97
C SER A 425 11.64 7.12 -13.43
N ASN A 426 12.16 6.17 -12.65
CA ASN A 426 13.57 6.14 -12.21
C ASN A 426 14.06 7.40 -11.45
N ASN A 427 13.16 8.24 -10.93
CA ASN A 427 13.55 9.48 -10.26
C ASN A 427 13.91 9.23 -8.79
N SER A 428 14.89 9.98 -8.25
CA SER A 428 15.43 9.73 -6.91
C SER A 428 15.50 10.99 -6.05
N ALA A 429 14.89 10.95 -4.86
CA ALA A 429 14.96 12.00 -3.85
C ALA A 429 15.71 11.52 -2.59
N ALA A 430 16.64 12.33 -2.07
CA ALA A 430 17.39 11.98 -0.87
C ALA A 430 16.53 11.88 0.41
N VAL A 431 15.33 12.50 0.44
CA VAL A 431 14.41 12.47 1.58
C VAL A 431 13.00 12.03 1.17
N SER A 432 12.28 12.77 0.32
CA SER A 432 10.83 12.54 0.15
C SER A 432 10.31 12.79 -1.27
N GLY A 433 9.35 11.99 -1.74
CA GLY A 433 8.76 12.11 -3.08
C GLY A 433 9.77 11.78 -4.16
N GLY A 434 10.03 10.50 -4.43
CA GLY A 434 10.99 10.08 -5.45
C GLY A 434 10.53 10.51 -6.84
N GLY A 435 9.33 10.08 -7.24
CA GLY A 435 8.67 10.53 -8.46
C GLY A 435 8.18 11.98 -8.33
N ALA A 436 7.14 12.18 -7.52
CA ALA A 436 6.52 13.48 -7.33
C ALA A 436 6.14 13.79 -5.87
N ILE A 437 6.26 15.07 -5.48
CA ILE A 437 5.64 15.63 -4.28
C ILE A 437 4.65 16.75 -4.68
N CYS A 438 3.40 16.61 -4.23
CA CYS A 438 2.34 17.62 -4.42
C CYS A 438 1.83 18.05 -3.05
N THR A 439 1.95 19.34 -2.74
CA THR A 439 1.59 19.90 -1.43
C THR A 439 0.60 21.05 -1.57
N ASN A 440 -0.56 20.95 -0.90
CA ASN A 440 -1.34 22.12 -0.58
C ASN A 440 -0.63 22.85 0.58
N SER A 441 0.03 23.96 0.26
CA SER A 441 0.80 24.77 1.21
C SER A 441 -0.02 25.87 1.89
N GLY A 442 -1.29 26.03 1.50
CA GLY A 442 -2.19 27.05 2.01
C GLY A 442 -3.32 26.51 2.87
N THR A 443 -4.50 27.13 2.75
CA THR A 443 -5.72 26.72 3.49
C THR A 443 -6.93 26.52 2.58
N THR A 444 -6.84 26.95 1.33
CA THR A 444 -7.87 26.74 0.32
C THR A 444 -7.88 25.27 -0.12
N PRO A 445 -9.03 24.60 -0.29
CA PRO A 445 -9.08 23.25 -0.85
C PRO A 445 -8.41 23.14 -2.23
N MET A 446 -7.64 22.07 -2.42
CA MET A 446 -6.95 21.73 -3.66
C MET A 446 -7.53 20.44 -4.26
N VAL A 447 -7.73 20.41 -5.57
CA VAL A 447 -8.03 19.19 -6.33
C VAL A 447 -6.77 18.74 -7.06
N LEU A 448 -6.40 17.48 -6.92
CA LEU A 448 -5.23 16.88 -7.57
C LEU A 448 -5.66 15.59 -8.28
N ASN A 449 -5.38 15.48 -9.57
CA ASN A 449 -5.75 14.29 -10.35
C ASN A 449 -4.50 13.69 -11.01
N PHE A 450 -4.39 12.37 -10.95
CA PHE A 450 -3.54 11.55 -11.80
C PHE A 450 -4.45 10.62 -12.61
N ILE A 451 -4.40 10.70 -13.93
CA ILE A 451 -5.34 10.02 -14.84
C ILE A 451 -4.54 9.38 -15.98
N GLY A 452 -4.48 8.04 -16.03
CA GLY A 452 -3.70 7.32 -17.05
C GLY A 452 -2.18 7.46 -16.88
N ASP A 453 -1.70 8.03 -15.78
CA ASP A 453 -0.28 8.23 -15.52
C ASP A 453 0.43 6.92 -15.12
N THR A 454 1.71 6.80 -15.49
CA THR A 454 2.61 5.71 -15.08
C THR A 454 3.69 6.27 -14.15
N VAL A 455 3.79 5.76 -12.93
CA VAL A 455 4.73 6.17 -11.88
C VAL A 455 5.53 4.96 -11.44
N ILE A 456 6.72 4.77 -12.02
CA ILE A 456 7.45 3.49 -11.95
C ILE A 456 8.91 3.62 -11.47
N ASP A 457 9.38 2.68 -10.65
CA ASP A 457 10.79 2.55 -10.22
C ASP A 457 11.41 3.81 -9.58
N ASN A 458 10.60 4.70 -9.00
CA ASN A 458 11.09 5.90 -8.33
C ASN A 458 11.50 5.61 -6.86
N LYS A 459 12.46 6.37 -6.34
CA LYS A 459 13.05 6.14 -5.01
C LYS A 459 13.04 7.37 -4.11
N SER A 460 12.68 7.21 -2.83
CA SER A 460 12.89 8.23 -1.79
C SER A 460 13.60 7.70 -0.54
N GLY A 461 14.44 8.53 0.07
CA GLY A 461 15.16 8.23 1.31
C GLY A 461 14.32 8.25 2.60
N SER A 462 12.98 8.37 2.49
CA SER A 462 12.06 8.33 3.64
C SER A 462 10.61 8.11 3.22
N GLU A 463 9.96 9.07 2.55
CA GLU A 463 8.51 9.09 2.36
C GLU A 463 8.10 9.17 0.88
N GLY A 464 7.13 8.38 0.43
CA GLY A 464 6.56 8.47 -0.92
C GLY A 464 7.59 8.16 -2.00
N GLY A 465 7.81 6.87 -2.30
CA GLY A 465 8.74 6.46 -3.34
C GLY A 465 8.27 6.95 -4.71
N GLY A 466 7.03 6.59 -5.07
CA GLY A 466 6.34 7.11 -6.25
C GLY A 466 5.78 8.52 -5.98
N LEU A 467 4.70 8.58 -5.20
CA LEU A 467 3.93 9.80 -4.93
C LEU A 467 3.93 10.18 -3.45
N ARG A 468 4.15 11.46 -3.16
CA ARG A 468 3.95 12.06 -1.84
C ARG A 468 2.89 13.18 -1.90
N LEU A 469 1.71 12.89 -1.36
CA LEU A 469 0.54 13.76 -1.39
C LEU A 469 0.33 14.38 -0.01
N SER A 470 0.30 15.71 0.07
CA SER A 470 0.24 16.44 1.34
C SER A 470 -0.82 17.54 1.31
N GLY A 471 -1.88 17.40 2.11
CA GLY A 471 -2.84 18.48 2.37
C GLY A 471 -2.25 19.65 3.17
N GLY A 472 -1.14 19.42 3.90
CA GLY A 472 -0.53 20.45 4.74
C GLY A 472 -1.53 21.03 5.74
N SER A 473 -1.72 22.36 5.72
CA SER A 473 -2.73 23.08 6.50
C SER A 473 -4.10 23.18 5.82
N GLY A 474 -4.22 22.77 4.55
CA GLY A 474 -5.44 22.78 3.76
C GLY A 474 -6.02 21.38 3.52
N GLU A 475 -7.10 21.36 2.76
CA GLU A 475 -7.73 20.13 2.25
C GLU A 475 -7.11 19.79 0.88
N LEU A 476 -6.72 18.53 0.68
CA LEU A 476 -6.32 17.99 -0.61
C LEU A 476 -7.26 16.85 -0.99
N ASN A 477 -7.94 17.00 -2.12
CA ASN A 477 -8.78 15.96 -2.71
C ASN A 477 -8.04 15.37 -3.90
N ALA A 478 -7.39 14.23 -3.66
CA ALA A 478 -6.60 13.52 -4.65
C ALA A 478 -7.40 12.38 -5.31
N VAL A 479 -7.30 12.27 -6.63
CA VAL A 479 -7.84 11.17 -7.43
C VAL A 479 -6.69 10.53 -8.21
N ILE A 480 -6.62 9.19 -8.18
CA ILE A 480 -5.72 8.37 -8.99
C ILE A 480 -6.61 7.41 -9.77
N GLN A 481 -6.68 7.59 -11.09
CA GLN A 481 -7.59 6.89 -11.99
C GLN A 481 -6.84 6.28 -13.18
N ASP A 482 -7.14 5.03 -13.50
CA ASP A 482 -6.56 4.28 -14.63
C ASP A 482 -5.02 4.34 -14.71
N ALA A 483 -4.35 4.48 -13.56
CA ALA A 483 -2.90 4.70 -13.45
C ALA A 483 -2.11 3.42 -13.10
N ASP A 484 -0.82 3.38 -13.40
CA ASP A 484 0.12 2.36 -12.91
C ASP A 484 1.12 2.99 -11.94
N ILE A 485 1.16 2.54 -10.69
CA ILE A 485 2.11 2.97 -9.67
C ILE A 485 2.87 1.73 -9.19
N SER A 486 4.05 1.48 -9.75
CA SER A 486 4.74 0.20 -9.57
C SER A 486 6.24 0.28 -9.34
N GLY A 487 6.80 -0.72 -8.65
CA GLY A 487 8.25 -0.83 -8.39
C GLY A 487 8.88 0.29 -7.55
N ASN A 488 8.10 1.24 -7.04
CA ASN A 488 8.63 2.39 -6.32
C ASN A 488 9.07 2.02 -4.89
N ILE A 489 10.11 2.68 -4.40
CA ILE A 489 10.79 2.34 -3.15
C ILE A 489 10.89 3.56 -2.23
N ALA A 490 10.43 3.44 -0.98
CA ALA A 490 10.66 4.43 0.08
C ALA A 490 11.44 3.82 1.24
N ASP A 491 12.45 4.50 1.78
CA ASP A 491 13.23 3.92 2.87
C ASP A 491 12.42 3.75 4.17
N ASN A 492 11.35 4.54 4.41
CA ASN A 492 10.52 4.47 5.62
C ASN A 492 9.02 4.19 5.36
N VAL A 493 8.30 5.02 4.59
CA VAL A 493 6.82 4.93 4.48
C VAL A 493 6.25 5.29 3.11
N GLY A 494 5.23 4.55 2.66
CA GLY A 494 4.54 4.80 1.40
C GLY A 494 5.43 4.55 0.20
N GLY A 495 5.73 3.27 -0.10
CA GLY A 495 6.56 2.90 -1.26
C GLY A 495 5.96 3.43 -2.56
N GLY A 496 4.70 3.06 -2.83
CA GLY A 496 3.93 3.60 -3.95
C GLY A 496 3.42 5.01 -3.66
N VAL A 497 2.52 5.13 -2.68
CA VAL A 497 1.83 6.38 -2.32
C VAL A 497 1.94 6.65 -0.82
N TRP A 498 2.33 7.88 -0.47
CA TRP A 498 2.20 8.44 0.87
C TRP A 498 1.16 9.57 0.85
N ALA A 499 0.21 9.55 1.78
CA ALA A 499 -0.85 10.56 1.90
C ALA A 499 -1.02 11.03 3.35
N ALA A 500 -0.89 12.34 3.58
CA ALA A 500 -1.14 12.98 4.87
C ALA A 500 -1.72 14.41 4.69
N GLY A 501 -2.18 15.03 5.77
CA GLY A 501 -2.73 16.39 5.76
C GLY A 501 -3.92 16.56 6.71
N THR A 502 -4.74 17.58 6.44
CA THR A 502 -5.95 17.88 7.22
C THR A 502 -7.19 17.63 6.35
N ASN A 503 -8.19 16.90 6.87
CA ASN A 503 -9.49 16.61 6.21
C ASN A 503 -9.42 16.16 4.74
N SER A 504 -8.28 15.63 4.31
CA SER A 504 -7.95 15.36 2.91
C SER A 504 -8.48 13.99 2.47
N SER A 505 -8.77 13.83 1.18
CA SER A 505 -9.22 12.56 0.60
C SER A 505 -8.27 12.04 -0.47
N LEU A 506 -8.20 10.71 -0.60
CA LEU A 506 -7.53 10.01 -1.68
C LEU A 506 -8.52 8.98 -2.25
N THR A 507 -8.84 9.10 -3.54
CA THR A 507 -9.65 8.12 -4.26
C THR A 507 -8.78 7.41 -5.29
N VAL A 508 -8.85 6.08 -5.30
CA VAL A 508 -8.14 5.21 -6.24
C VAL A 508 -9.20 4.35 -6.94
N ASN A 509 -9.40 4.58 -8.24
CA ASN A 509 -10.52 4.00 -8.99
C ASN A 509 -10.13 3.63 -10.44
N GLY A 510 -11.12 3.30 -11.28
CA GLY A 510 -10.92 2.75 -12.61
C GLY A 510 -10.18 1.43 -12.56
N THR A 511 -9.21 1.29 -13.46
CA THR A 511 -8.31 0.14 -13.60
C THR A 511 -6.97 0.30 -12.87
N THR A 512 -6.85 1.30 -11.98
CA THR A 512 -5.59 1.67 -11.34
C THR A 512 -4.89 0.49 -10.65
N SER A 513 -3.59 0.34 -10.89
CA SER A 513 -2.74 -0.64 -10.23
C SER A 513 -1.68 0.02 -9.35
N ILE A 514 -1.65 -0.35 -8.06
CA ILE A 514 -0.58 -0.02 -7.12
C ILE A 514 0.15 -1.33 -6.85
N TYR A 515 1.25 -1.58 -7.56
CA TYR A 515 1.82 -2.91 -7.73
C TYR A 515 3.31 -3.03 -7.39
N GLY A 516 3.67 -3.95 -6.50
CA GLY A 516 5.09 -4.31 -6.29
C GLY A 516 5.96 -3.20 -5.68
N ASN A 517 5.37 -2.21 -5.01
CA ASN A 517 6.10 -1.13 -4.35
C ASN A 517 6.63 -1.58 -2.97
N GLU A 518 7.74 -1.00 -2.50
CA GLU A 518 8.44 -1.45 -1.28
C GLU A 518 8.74 -0.33 -0.27
N THR A 519 8.62 -0.64 1.03
CA THR A 519 9.23 0.13 2.13
C THR A 519 10.38 -0.62 2.79
N ILE A 520 11.54 0.03 2.91
CA ILE A 520 12.77 -0.61 3.42
C ILE A 520 12.83 -0.71 4.95
N ASN A 521 12.20 0.18 5.73
CA ASN A 521 12.28 0.17 7.20
C ASN A 521 10.98 0.58 7.91
N GLY A 522 9.82 0.51 7.24
CA GLY A 522 8.55 0.90 7.83
C GLY A 522 7.33 0.45 7.03
N ASN A 523 6.32 1.32 6.92
CA ASN A 523 4.92 0.94 6.70
C ASN A 523 4.33 1.39 5.36
N GLY A 524 3.34 0.65 4.87
CA GLY A 524 2.61 1.01 3.66
C GLY A 524 3.47 0.80 2.42
N GLY A 525 3.71 -0.45 2.04
CA GLY A 525 4.46 -0.77 0.82
C GLY A 525 3.76 -0.15 -0.39
N GLY A 526 2.46 -0.40 -0.53
CA GLY A 526 1.60 0.22 -1.54
C GLY A 526 1.17 1.63 -1.14
N ILE A 527 0.35 1.74 -0.09
CA ILE A 527 -0.22 3.00 0.40
C ILE A 527 0.08 3.18 1.89
N TYR A 528 0.58 4.36 2.27
CA TYR A 528 0.60 4.85 3.64
C TYR A 528 -0.36 6.03 3.80
N PHE A 529 -1.45 5.86 4.56
CA PHE A 529 -2.49 6.88 4.76
C PHE A 529 -2.53 7.34 6.23
N ASN A 530 -2.36 8.65 6.43
CA ASN A 530 -2.19 9.25 7.75
C ASN A 530 -2.94 10.60 7.87
N ILE A 531 -4.28 10.52 7.84
CA ILE A 531 -5.17 11.69 7.89
C ILE A 531 -6.32 11.40 8.88
N PRO A 532 -6.30 11.94 10.11
CA PRO A 532 -7.25 11.58 11.18
C PRO A 532 -8.75 11.70 10.85
N ALA A 533 -9.12 12.69 10.05
CA ALA A 533 -10.48 12.89 9.56
C ALA A 533 -10.55 12.82 8.01
N GLY A 534 -9.62 12.08 7.40
CA GLY A 534 -9.55 11.89 5.95
C GLY A 534 -10.18 10.58 5.50
N THR A 535 -10.37 10.47 4.18
CA THR A 535 -10.97 9.29 3.55
C THR A 535 -10.07 8.73 2.46
N LEU A 536 -9.78 7.43 2.51
CA LEU A 536 -9.20 6.63 1.43
C LEU A 536 -10.32 5.81 0.77
N ASN A 537 -10.66 6.09 -0.48
CA ASN A 537 -11.60 5.29 -1.25
C ASN A 537 -10.82 4.40 -2.22
N LEU A 538 -10.99 3.08 -2.12
CA LEU A 538 -10.67 2.13 -3.19
C LEU A 538 -12.00 1.64 -3.76
N CYS A 539 -12.22 1.80 -5.07
CA CYS A 539 -13.46 1.40 -5.71
C CYS A 539 -13.25 0.90 -7.16
N GLU A 540 -14.35 0.51 -7.80
CA GLU A 540 -14.39 0.01 -9.18
C GLU A 540 -13.56 -1.28 -9.38
N SER A 541 -12.38 -1.18 -10.01
CA SER A 541 -11.47 -2.32 -10.27
C SER A 541 -10.03 -2.02 -9.86
N ALA A 542 -9.84 -1.07 -8.93
CA ALA A 542 -8.54 -0.70 -8.40
C ALA A 542 -7.84 -1.86 -7.68
N LYS A 543 -6.51 -1.92 -7.80
CA LYS A 543 -5.69 -3.02 -7.29
C LYS A 543 -4.55 -2.50 -6.42
N VAL A 544 -4.36 -3.08 -5.25
CA VAL A 544 -3.20 -2.85 -4.37
C VAL A 544 -2.53 -4.20 -4.16
N ASN A 545 -1.64 -4.59 -5.08
CA ASN A 545 -1.15 -5.97 -5.19
C ASN A 545 0.38 -6.10 -5.07
N ARG A 546 0.88 -7.17 -4.45
CA ARG A 546 2.32 -7.53 -4.35
C ARG A 546 3.24 -6.50 -3.70
N ASN A 547 2.68 -5.53 -2.98
CA ASN A 547 3.47 -4.52 -2.29
C ASN A 547 4.10 -5.06 -1.00
N SER A 548 5.22 -4.49 -0.58
CA SER A 548 6.11 -5.06 0.44
C SER A 548 6.47 -4.05 1.53
N ALA A 549 6.11 -4.35 2.77
CA ALA A 549 6.60 -3.69 3.99
C ALA A 549 7.48 -4.67 4.78
N VAL A 550 8.55 -5.15 4.14
CA VAL A 550 9.35 -6.30 4.63
C VAL A 550 10.81 -5.96 4.88
N GLY A 551 11.32 -4.87 4.31
CA GLY A 551 12.73 -4.52 4.43
C GLY A 551 13.19 -4.29 5.87
N GLY A 552 14.50 -4.42 6.07
CA GLY A 552 15.21 -3.86 7.22
C GLY A 552 15.09 -4.65 8.53
N ASN A 553 16.15 -4.60 9.33
CA ASN A 553 16.15 -5.07 10.72
C ASN A 553 15.55 -4.02 11.68
N GLY A 554 14.60 -3.22 11.19
CA GLY A 554 14.13 -1.99 11.82
C GLY A 554 13.33 -2.20 13.11
N LEU A 555 13.44 -1.24 14.03
CA LEU A 555 12.65 -1.21 15.27
C LEU A 555 11.21 -0.73 15.04
N ILE A 556 10.98 0.08 14.01
CA ILE A 556 9.69 0.62 13.63
C ILE A 556 8.77 -0.54 13.20
N ASN A 557 7.46 -0.38 13.38
CA ASN A 557 6.51 -1.37 12.89
C ASN A 557 6.65 -1.50 11.37
N ASN A 558 6.85 -2.70 10.86
CA ASN A 558 6.88 -3.01 9.43
C ASN A 558 5.56 -3.67 9.07
N GLY A 559 4.53 -2.86 8.80
CA GLY A 559 3.15 -3.31 8.63
C GLY A 559 2.43 -2.63 7.48
N GLY A 560 1.30 -3.22 7.07
CA GLY A 560 0.52 -2.76 5.93
C GLY A 560 1.33 -2.94 4.65
N GLY A 561 1.52 -4.20 4.22
CA GLY A 561 2.22 -4.50 2.97
C GLY A 561 1.54 -3.81 1.79
N GLY A 562 0.22 -4.00 1.68
CA GLY A 562 -0.64 -3.28 0.75
C GLY A 562 -0.94 -1.87 1.26
N VAL A 563 -1.68 -1.77 2.37
CA VAL A 563 -2.15 -0.50 2.95
C VAL A 563 -1.85 -0.41 4.44
N TYR A 564 -1.22 0.69 4.86
CA TYR A 564 -1.16 1.09 6.26
C TYR A 564 -2.06 2.30 6.50
N LEU A 565 -3.05 2.13 7.37
CA LEU A 565 -4.07 3.10 7.72
C LEU A 565 -3.82 3.55 9.18
N ALA A 566 -3.05 4.63 9.35
CA ALA A 566 -2.69 5.13 10.67
C ALA A 566 -3.89 5.71 11.42
N TYR A 567 -4.80 6.36 10.68
CA TYR A 567 -6.06 6.94 11.15
C TYR A 567 -7.03 7.08 9.96
N GLY A 568 -8.20 7.67 10.19
CA GLY A 568 -9.16 8.03 9.13
C GLY A 568 -10.05 6.89 8.70
N THR A 569 -10.80 7.09 7.61
CA THR A 569 -11.73 6.08 7.06
C THR A 569 -11.21 5.53 5.74
N MET A 570 -11.17 4.21 5.60
CA MET A 570 -10.92 3.52 4.34
C MET A 570 -12.21 2.85 3.86
N ASN A 571 -12.61 3.09 2.62
CA ASN A 571 -13.74 2.42 1.97
C ASN A 571 -13.23 1.49 0.87
N LEU A 572 -13.67 0.23 0.87
CA LEU A 572 -13.51 -0.73 -0.24
C LEU A 572 -14.90 -1.07 -0.79
N SER A 573 -15.06 -0.98 -2.11
CA SER A 573 -16.29 -1.37 -2.81
C SER A 573 -15.99 -2.17 -4.09
N ASP A 574 -17.05 -2.61 -4.76
CA ASP A 574 -17.02 -3.17 -6.12
C ASP A 574 -16.11 -4.40 -6.25
N SER A 575 -15.14 -4.38 -7.17
CA SER A 575 -14.23 -5.49 -7.50
C SER A 575 -12.77 -5.19 -7.13
N VAL A 576 -12.55 -4.38 -6.10
CA VAL A 576 -11.20 -4.02 -5.61
C VAL A 576 -10.41 -5.27 -5.20
N GLU A 577 -9.13 -5.29 -5.53
CA GLU A 577 -8.18 -6.33 -5.10
C GLU A 577 -7.14 -5.75 -4.14
N VAL A 578 -6.96 -6.40 -2.98
CA VAL A 578 -5.79 -6.23 -2.12
C VAL A 578 -5.10 -7.59 -2.00
N ARG A 579 -4.20 -7.92 -2.93
CA ARG A 579 -3.68 -9.30 -3.07
C ARG A 579 -2.16 -9.45 -3.05
N ASP A 580 -1.68 -10.61 -2.61
CA ASP A 580 -0.26 -11.01 -2.60
C ASP A 580 0.68 -10.05 -1.83
N ASN A 581 0.17 -9.11 -1.02
CA ASN A 581 1.00 -8.12 -0.34
C ASN A 581 1.68 -8.74 0.90
N LYS A 582 2.83 -8.18 1.30
CA LYS A 582 3.66 -8.77 2.35
C LYS A 582 4.10 -7.75 3.40
N ALA A 583 3.98 -8.10 4.68
CA ALA A 583 4.47 -7.31 5.82
C ALA A 583 5.38 -8.15 6.72
N HIS A 584 6.46 -7.57 7.25
CA HIS A 584 7.34 -8.28 8.20
C HIS A 584 6.69 -8.48 9.57
N ARG A 585 5.80 -7.59 10.02
CA ARG A 585 5.09 -7.72 11.31
C ARG A 585 3.59 -7.94 11.17
N ASN A 586 2.83 -6.91 10.79
CA ASN A 586 1.38 -6.89 10.99
C ASN A 586 0.62 -6.38 9.75
N GLY A 587 -0.49 -7.01 9.40
CA GLY A 587 -1.33 -6.61 8.27
C GLY A 587 -0.60 -6.78 6.94
N GLY A 588 -0.59 -7.99 6.39
CA GLY A 588 -0.01 -8.26 5.08
C GLY A 588 -0.73 -7.42 4.01
N GLY A 589 -2.06 -7.54 3.97
CA GLY A 589 -2.94 -6.69 3.16
C GLY A 589 -3.11 -5.31 3.78
N ILE A 590 -3.82 -5.23 4.90
CA ILE A 590 -4.23 -3.98 5.57
C ILE A 590 -3.83 -3.98 7.05
N ASN A 591 -3.26 -2.87 7.52
CA ASN A 591 -2.95 -2.62 8.93
C ASN A 591 -3.63 -1.31 9.36
N ALA A 592 -4.65 -1.38 10.21
CA ALA A 592 -5.41 -0.24 10.70
C ALA A 592 -5.19 -0.03 12.20
N ARG A 593 -5.00 1.23 12.61
CA ARG A 593 -4.66 1.60 13.99
C ARG A 593 -5.39 2.85 14.49
N ASP A 594 -5.28 3.07 15.80
CA ASP A 594 -5.49 4.36 16.47
C ASP A 594 -6.82 5.05 16.12
N GLY A 595 -7.92 4.27 16.08
CA GLY A 595 -9.25 4.76 15.74
C GLY A 595 -9.61 4.73 14.25
N ALA A 596 -8.74 4.20 13.39
CA ALA A 596 -9.02 4.04 11.97
C ALA A 596 -10.22 3.12 11.70
N VAL A 597 -11.01 3.46 10.68
CA VAL A 597 -12.22 2.73 10.27
C VAL A 597 -12.02 2.14 8.88
N ILE A 598 -12.30 0.85 8.70
CA ILE A 598 -12.39 0.18 7.39
C ILE A 598 -13.85 -0.15 7.11
N ASN A 599 -14.37 0.22 5.94
CA ASN A 599 -15.69 -0.13 5.45
C ASN A 599 -15.56 -0.96 4.17
N MET A 600 -15.80 -2.27 4.23
CA MET A 600 -15.70 -3.18 3.09
C MET A 600 -17.10 -3.64 2.65
N GLN A 601 -17.50 -3.20 1.46
CA GLN A 601 -18.79 -3.45 0.82
C GLN A 601 -18.67 -4.31 -0.46
N GLY A 602 -17.45 -4.77 -0.77
CA GLY A 602 -17.09 -5.55 -1.94
C GLY A 602 -15.57 -5.77 -1.99
N GLY A 603 -15.10 -6.34 -3.10
CA GLY A 603 -13.68 -6.65 -3.32
C GLY A 603 -13.17 -7.90 -2.59
N THR A 604 -11.86 -8.15 -2.73
CA THR A 604 -11.15 -9.32 -2.18
C THR A 604 -9.86 -8.90 -1.48
N ILE A 605 -9.60 -9.46 -0.30
CA ILE A 605 -8.33 -9.36 0.42
C ILE A 605 -7.71 -10.75 0.47
N ASP A 606 -6.72 -11.04 -0.38
CA ASP A 606 -6.33 -12.43 -0.62
C ASP A 606 -4.83 -12.70 -0.86
N GLY A 607 -4.36 -13.86 -0.41
CA GLY A 607 -2.95 -14.27 -0.59
C GLY A 607 -1.92 -13.41 0.17
N ASN A 608 -2.37 -12.48 1.03
CA ASN A 608 -1.47 -11.56 1.72
C ASN A 608 -0.76 -12.23 2.89
N VAL A 609 0.50 -11.86 3.13
CA VAL A 609 1.38 -12.54 4.10
C VAL A 609 1.91 -11.57 5.15
N SER A 610 1.70 -11.91 6.43
CA SER A 610 2.19 -11.17 7.59
C SER A 610 3.15 -12.03 8.40
N GLY A 611 4.26 -11.46 8.87
CA GLY A 611 5.26 -12.20 9.66
C GLY A 611 4.87 -12.44 11.13
N GLN A 612 3.84 -11.76 11.66
CA GLN A 612 3.32 -11.96 13.01
C GLN A 612 1.79 -12.06 12.99
N PHE A 613 1.07 -10.97 12.72
CA PHE A 613 -0.37 -10.86 13.01
C PHE A 613 -1.17 -10.31 11.82
N GLY A 614 -2.35 -10.86 11.56
CA GLY A 614 -3.26 -10.36 10.52
C GLY A 614 -2.68 -10.51 9.12
N GLY A 615 -2.86 -11.66 8.47
CA GLY A 615 -2.40 -11.87 7.11
C GLY A 615 -3.14 -10.95 6.14
N GLY A 616 -4.47 -11.02 6.15
CA GLY A 616 -5.35 -10.09 5.44
C GLY A 616 -5.42 -8.74 6.16
N VAL A 617 -6.01 -8.72 7.37
CA VAL A 617 -6.30 -7.49 8.12
C VAL A 617 -5.79 -7.57 9.57
N TYR A 618 -5.14 -6.51 10.03
CA TYR A 618 -4.75 -6.30 11.43
C TYR A 618 -5.39 -5.02 11.98
N LEU A 619 -6.01 -5.09 13.16
CA LEU A 619 -6.72 -4.00 13.85
C LEU A 619 -6.14 -3.76 15.25
N LYS A 620 -5.92 -2.50 15.62
CA LYS A 620 -5.40 -2.13 16.95
C LYS A 620 -5.90 -0.76 17.43
N ASN A 621 -5.99 -0.58 18.75
CA ASN A 621 -6.21 0.71 19.42
C ASN A 621 -7.53 1.35 18.97
N SER A 622 -8.64 0.68 19.24
CA SER A 622 -10.01 1.14 18.93
C SER A 622 -10.29 1.39 17.45
N SER A 623 -9.59 0.70 16.55
CA SER A 623 -9.97 0.63 15.14
C SER A 623 -11.28 -0.14 14.94
N VAL A 624 -11.99 0.17 13.86
CA VAL A 624 -13.26 -0.47 13.50
C VAL A 624 -13.16 -1.09 12.11
N PHE A 625 -13.64 -2.32 11.94
CA PHE A 625 -13.79 -2.95 10.63
C PHE A 625 -15.24 -3.36 10.38
N ASN A 626 -15.92 -2.63 9.49
CA ASN A 626 -17.25 -2.92 8.98
C ASN A 626 -17.12 -3.78 7.73
N PHE A 627 -17.09 -5.10 7.89
CA PHE A 627 -17.04 -6.07 6.80
C PHE A 627 -18.47 -6.53 6.47
N LYS A 628 -19.01 -6.02 5.36
CA LYS A 628 -20.38 -6.32 4.91
C LYS A 628 -20.42 -7.35 3.80
N ASN A 629 -19.54 -7.22 2.81
CA ASN A 629 -19.56 -8.05 1.61
C ASN A 629 -18.16 -8.11 0.99
N GLY A 630 -17.90 -9.15 0.20
CA GLY A 630 -16.57 -9.51 -0.32
C GLY A 630 -15.95 -10.70 0.44
N SER A 631 -14.68 -11.01 0.13
CA SER A 631 -13.97 -12.18 0.66
C SER A 631 -12.59 -11.87 1.25
N ILE A 632 -12.19 -12.68 2.24
CA ILE A 632 -10.86 -12.68 2.85
C ILE A 632 -10.31 -14.12 2.83
N ASN A 633 -9.51 -14.46 1.82
CA ASN A 633 -9.11 -15.85 1.48
C ASN A 633 -7.59 -15.99 1.27
N GLY A 634 -7.01 -17.18 1.45
CA GLY A 634 -5.60 -17.47 1.16
C GLY A 634 -4.54 -16.69 1.98
N ASN A 635 -4.94 -15.84 2.92
CA ASN A 635 -4.01 -14.98 3.66
C ASN A 635 -3.26 -15.75 4.76
N LYS A 636 -2.06 -15.29 5.12
CA LYS A 636 -1.14 -16.01 6.03
C LYS A 636 -0.55 -15.14 7.14
N ALA A 637 -0.53 -15.65 8.36
CA ALA A 637 0.15 -15.03 9.53
C ALA A 637 0.71 -16.08 10.50
N ASN A 638 1.36 -15.66 11.60
CA ASN A 638 1.55 -16.56 12.75
C ASN A 638 0.27 -16.68 13.57
N ALA A 639 -0.46 -15.58 13.76
CA ALA A 639 -1.83 -15.60 14.29
C ALA A 639 -2.79 -14.68 13.54
N GLY A 640 -4.05 -15.11 13.38
CA GLY A 640 -5.07 -14.37 12.61
C GLY A 640 -4.72 -14.32 11.13
N GLY A 641 -4.84 -15.45 10.42
CA GLY A 641 -4.50 -15.53 8.99
C GLY A 641 -5.35 -14.57 8.16
N GLY A 642 -6.68 -14.62 8.32
CA GLY A 642 -7.60 -13.65 7.74
C GLY A 642 -7.59 -12.32 8.50
N ILE A 643 -8.08 -12.32 9.74
CA ILE A 643 -8.25 -11.14 10.60
C ILE A 643 -7.56 -11.33 11.96
N TYR A 644 -6.90 -10.29 12.46
CA TYR A 644 -6.42 -10.20 13.84
C TYR A 644 -6.96 -8.94 14.52
N ASN A 645 -7.80 -9.11 15.55
CA ASN A 645 -8.50 -8.04 16.26
C ASN A 645 -8.05 -7.95 17.73
N GLU A 646 -7.50 -6.81 18.14
CA GLU A 646 -6.99 -6.59 19.51
C GLU A 646 -7.17 -5.15 20.01
N SER A 647 -6.82 -4.91 21.28
CA SER A 647 -6.65 -3.56 21.86
C SER A 647 -7.90 -2.66 21.68
N ASN A 648 -9.04 -3.11 22.21
CA ASN A 648 -10.34 -2.42 22.17
C ASN A 648 -10.89 -2.10 20.77
N SER A 649 -10.40 -2.80 19.73
CA SER A 649 -10.89 -2.67 18.35
C SER A 649 -12.17 -3.49 18.15
N VAL A 650 -12.98 -3.11 17.17
CA VAL A 650 -14.30 -3.70 16.90
C VAL A 650 -14.38 -4.23 15.48
N VAL A 651 -14.80 -5.48 15.32
CA VAL A 651 -15.15 -6.06 14.01
C VAL A 651 -16.66 -6.21 13.92
N TYR A 652 -17.28 -5.62 12.91
CA TYR A 652 -18.66 -5.90 12.51
C TYR A 652 -18.63 -6.75 11.25
N LEU A 653 -19.06 -8.00 11.37
CA LEU A 653 -19.43 -8.82 10.24
C LEU A 653 -20.93 -8.60 10.00
N SER A 654 -21.35 -7.96 8.90
CA SER A 654 -22.76 -7.90 8.44
C SER A 654 -23.02 -8.57 7.08
N GLU A 655 -24.28 -8.67 6.64
CA GLU A 655 -24.66 -9.13 5.28
C GLU A 655 -24.05 -10.48 4.85
N SER A 656 -23.20 -10.53 3.80
CA SER A 656 -22.70 -11.77 3.16
C SER A 656 -21.16 -11.77 3.10
N VAL A 657 -20.50 -12.31 4.12
CA VAL A 657 -19.03 -12.37 4.19
C VAL A 657 -18.50 -13.78 3.94
N SER A 658 -17.45 -13.86 3.12
CA SER A 658 -16.64 -15.07 2.87
C SER A 658 -15.31 -14.94 3.61
N LEU A 659 -14.93 -15.98 4.38
CA LEU A 659 -13.66 -16.00 5.11
C LEU A 659 -13.05 -17.40 5.13
N GLY A 660 -12.17 -17.65 4.15
CA GLY A 660 -11.42 -18.89 3.95
C GLY A 660 -12.27 -20.06 3.43
N ASP A 661 -13.30 -19.78 2.63
CA ASP A 661 -14.21 -20.78 2.06
C ASP A 661 -13.76 -21.30 0.67
N GLU A 662 -13.21 -20.44 -0.19
CA GLU A 662 -12.60 -20.86 -1.48
C GLU A 662 -11.13 -21.30 -1.33
N ASP A 663 -10.32 -20.47 -0.66
CA ASP A 663 -8.93 -20.76 -0.30
C ASP A 663 -8.72 -20.47 1.20
N PRO A 664 -8.46 -21.49 2.03
CA PRO A 664 -8.30 -21.31 3.47
C PRO A 664 -7.19 -20.33 3.86
N ASN A 665 -7.50 -19.37 4.74
CA ASN A 665 -6.46 -18.57 5.38
C ASN A 665 -5.64 -19.46 6.34
N SER A 666 -4.35 -19.17 6.51
CA SER A 666 -3.43 -20.02 7.27
C SER A 666 -2.73 -19.27 8.41
N ALA A 667 -2.75 -19.86 9.61
CA ALA A 667 -1.94 -19.39 10.74
C ALA A 667 -1.64 -20.53 11.71
N ALA A 668 -0.61 -20.38 12.55
CA ALA A 668 -0.32 -21.33 13.63
C ALA A 668 -1.34 -21.22 14.78
N THR A 669 -1.98 -20.06 14.94
CA THR A 669 -3.09 -19.83 15.87
C THR A 669 -4.17 -19.04 15.15
N ALA A 670 -5.43 -19.48 15.22
CA ALA A 670 -6.56 -18.78 14.59
C ALA A 670 -6.37 -18.51 13.08
N PRO A 671 -6.48 -19.53 12.22
CA PRO A 671 -6.31 -19.36 10.77
C PRO A 671 -7.27 -18.30 10.19
N GLY A 672 -8.54 -18.28 10.63
CA GLY A 672 -9.55 -17.31 10.19
C GLY A 672 -9.47 -15.98 10.94
N ILE A 673 -10.14 -15.90 12.09
CA ILE A 673 -10.22 -14.71 12.94
C ILE A 673 -9.56 -15.00 14.30
N TYR A 674 -8.51 -14.24 14.63
CA TYR A 674 -8.06 -14.09 16.02
C TYR A 674 -8.81 -12.92 16.65
N ASN A 675 -9.62 -13.16 17.68
CA ASN A 675 -10.36 -12.12 18.37
C ASN A 675 -9.99 -12.03 19.86
N SER A 676 -9.37 -10.92 20.27
CA SER A 676 -9.16 -10.57 21.69
C SER A 676 -9.72 -9.17 22.02
N ALA A 677 -10.80 -8.79 21.34
CA ALA A 677 -11.54 -7.55 21.52
C ALA A 677 -13.00 -7.78 21.03
N GLU A 678 -13.73 -6.74 20.62
CA GLU A 678 -15.16 -6.89 20.31
C GLU A 678 -15.40 -7.46 18.90
N LEU A 679 -16.22 -8.50 18.78
CA LEU A 679 -16.64 -9.11 17.52
C LEU A 679 -18.16 -9.21 17.45
N ASN A 680 -18.75 -8.47 16.52
CA ASN A 680 -20.18 -8.42 16.25
C ASN A 680 -20.53 -9.21 14.99
N ILE A 681 -21.54 -10.08 15.06
CA ILE A 681 -21.97 -10.94 13.96
C ILE A 681 -23.48 -10.77 13.71
N MET A 682 -23.87 -10.66 12.43
CA MET A 682 -25.25 -10.55 11.94
C MET A 682 -25.33 -10.99 10.45
N GLY A 683 -26.30 -11.79 10.00
CA GLY A 683 -26.43 -12.20 8.58
C GLY A 683 -25.87 -13.60 8.21
N THR A 684 -25.48 -13.83 6.94
CA THR A 684 -25.10 -15.17 6.40
C THR A 684 -23.60 -15.43 6.48
N ARG A 685 -23.15 -16.51 7.14
CA ARG A 685 -21.74 -16.68 7.52
C ARG A 685 -21.13 -17.96 6.98
N ASN A 686 -20.11 -17.84 6.12
CA ASN A 686 -19.14 -18.92 5.89
C ASN A 686 -17.83 -18.54 6.60
N ILE A 687 -17.78 -18.75 7.92
CA ILE A 687 -16.55 -18.65 8.72
C ILE A 687 -16.08 -20.07 9.06
N GLU A 688 -15.85 -20.87 8.02
CA GLU A 688 -15.33 -22.24 8.17
C GLU A 688 -13.87 -22.23 8.65
N ASN A 689 -13.13 -21.16 8.35
CA ASN A 689 -11.71 -21.03 8.66
C ASN A 689 -11.39 -20.70 10.14
N GLY A 690 -12.41 -20.61 10.99
CA GLY A 690 -12.28 -20.55 12.45
C GLY A 690 -12.34 -19.16 13.08
N VAL A 691 -13.00 -19.09 14.24
CA VAL A 691 -13.01 -17.96 15.18
C VAL A 691 -12.34 -18.40 16.48
N TYR A 692 -11.23 -17.75 16.84
CA TYR A 692 -10.53 -17.94 18.10
C TYR A 692 -10.93 -16.85 19.09
N ILE A 693 -11.54 -17.26 20.20
CA ILE A 693 -11.92 -16.37 21.31
C ILE A 693 -10.72 -16.22 22.26
N GLY A 694 -10.30 -14.98 22.50
CA GLY A 694 -9.25 -14.63 23.46
C GLY A 694 -9.60 -15.01 24.90
N SER A 695 -8.64 -14.87 25.82
CA SER A 695 -8.79 -15.32 27.21
C SER A 695 -9.80 -14.56 28.07
N ASP A 696 -10.46 -13.53 27.53
CA ASP A 696 -11.37 -12.63 28.25
C ASP A 696 -12.79 -12.78 27.71
N VAL A 697 -13.79 -12.76 28.61
CA VAL A 697 -15.22 -12.85 28.27
C VAL A 697 -15.68 -11.73 27.32
N SER A 698 -15.01 -10.57 27.33
CA SER A 698 -15.22 -9.48 26.37
C SER A 698 -14.86 -9.83 24.91
N SER A 699 -14.17 -10.95 24.69
CA SER A 699 -13.82 -11.48 23.36
C SER A 699 -14.87 -12.43 22.79
N VAL A 700 -15.93 -12.76 23.55
CA VAL A 700 -17.01 -13.64 23.11
C VAL A 700 -17.86 -12.92 22.04
N PRO A 701 -18.13 -13.56 20.88
CA PRO A 701 -18.94 -12.97 19.81
C PRO A 701 -20.33 -12.49 20.27
N ILE A 702 -20.72 -11.30 19.81
CA ILE A 702 -22.02 -10.68 20.08
C ILE A 702 -22.91 -10.82 18.83
N LEU A 703 -24.10 -11.39 19.01
CA LEU A 703 -25.10 -11.52 17.95
C LEU A 703 -26.09 -10.35 18.00
N ASN A 704 -26.14 -9.56 16.91
CA ASN A 704 -26.99 -8.37 16.81
C ASN A 704 -28.22 -8.55 15.89
N SER A 705 -28.34 -9.71 15.24
CA SER A 705 -29.56 -10.16 14.58
C SER A 705 -29.49 -11.67 14.33
N THR A 706 -30.60 -12.26 13.88
CA THR A 706 -30.66 -13.67 13.47
C THR A 706 -29.60 -13.97 12.40
N ILE A 707 -28.81 -15.02 12.62
CA ILE A 707 -27.90 -15.59 11.64
C ILE A 707 -28.71 -16.27 10.54
N LEU A 708 -28.36 -16.06 9.27
CA LEU A 708 -29.13 -16.58 8.14
C LEU A 708 -28.92 -18.10 7.94
N PRO A 709 -29.87 -18.83 7.33
CA PRO A 709 -29.78 -20.27 7.16
C PRO A 709 -28.51 -20.72 6.43
N ASP A 710 -28.11 -21.97 6.64
CA ASP A 710 -26.90 -22.62 6.08
C ASP A 710 -25.56 -21.99 6.50
N SER A 711 -25.57 -20.98 7.37
CA SER A 711 -24.37 -20.39 7.97
C SER A 711 -23.59 -21.39 8.81
N LYS A 712 -22.26 -21.28 8.78
CA LYS A 712 -21.30 -22.03 9.59
C LYS A 712 -20.28 -21.09 10.22
N ILE A 713 -20.14 -21.18 11.53
CA ILE A 713 -19.18 -20.44 12.34
C ILE A 713 -18.36 -21.47 13.10
N GLN A 714 -17.19 -21.83 12.56
CA GLN A 714 -16.28 -22.75 13.21
C GLN A 714 -15.60 -22.06 14.40
N LEU A 715 -15.70 -22.64 15.59
CA LEU A 715 -14.92 -22.19 16.74
C LEU A 715 -13.52 -22.84 16.73
N ASN A 716 -12.49 -22.13 17.17
CA ASN A 716 -11.17 -22.69 17.40
C ASN A 716 -10.92 -22.96 18.89
N ASN A 717 -10.15 -24.00 19.18
CA ASN A 717 -9.64 -24.24 20.52
C ASN A 717 -8.81 -23.05 21.00
N SER A 718 -9.07 -22.60 22.22
CA SER A 718 -8.36 -21.48 22.86
C SER A 718 -8.30 -21.67 24.37
N PRO A 719 -7.47 -20.90 25.11
CA PRO A 719 -7.49 -20.91 26.57
C PRO A 719 -8.84 -20.57 27.20
N TYR A 720 -9.76 -19.96 26.44
CA TYR A 720 -11.14 -19.72 26.84
C TYR A 720 -12.07 -20.86 26.40
N LEU A 721 -11.95 -21.33 25.16
CA LEU A 721 -12.65 -22.51 24.64
C LEU A 721 -11.81 -23.77 24.86
N THR A 722 -11.72 -24.19 26.13
CA THR A 722 -11.16 -25.47 26.57
C THR A 722 -12.14 -26.14 27.55
N PRO A 723 -12.43 -27.44 27.46
CA PRO A 723 -13.29 -28.13 28.41
C PRO A 723 -12.76 -27.99 29.85
N ASN A 724 -13.67 -27.81 30.81
CA ASN A 724 -13.33 -27.77 32.24
C ASN A 724 -13.75 -29.08 32.94
N ASP A 725 -12.97 -29.50 33.92
CA ASP A 725 -13.15 -30.76 34.65
C ASP A 725 -14.49 -30.80 35.41
N GLU A 726 -15.01 -29.64 35.82
CA GLU A 726 -16.30 -29.49 36.51
C GLU A 726 -17.52 -29.62 35.58
N GLY A 727 -17.33 -29.61 34.25
CA GLY A 727 -18.42 -29.73 33.27
C GLY A 727 -19.33 -28.49 33.15
N ASN A 728 -18.89 -27.32 33.63
CA ASN A 728 -19.63 -26.07 33.50
C ASN A 728 -19.77 -25.65 32.03
N SER A 729 -20.96 -25.23 31.61
CA SER A 729 -21.18 -24.71 30.26
C SER A 729 -20.33 -23.47 29.96
N ILE A 730 -19.83 -23.36 28.73
CA ILE A 730 -18.94 -22.26 28.28
C ILE A 730 -19.68 -21.42 27.23
N ALA A 731 -19.70 -20.10 27.38
CA ALA A 731 -20.33 -19.21 26.40
C ALA A 731 -19.54 -19.16 25.09
N ALA A 732 -20.19 -19.50 23.98
CA ALA A 732 -19.62 -19.43 22.63
C ALA A 732 -20.04 -18.16 21.87
N ALA A 733 -21.22 -17.61 22.19
CA ALA A 733 -21.68 -16.30 21.74
C ALA A 733 -22.78 -15.77 22.68
N VAL A 734 -22.97 -14.45 22.69
CA VAL A 734 -23.98 -13.76 23.52
C VAL A 734 -24.95 -12.94 22.67
N ALA A 735 -26.17 -12.77 23.16
CA ALA A 735 -27.19 -11.88 22.61
C ALA A 735 -26.81 -10.40 22.85
N SER A 736 -27.08 -9.55 21.86
CA SER A 736 -26.97 -8.09 22.02
C SER A 736 -28.16 -7.59 22.86
N GLU A 737 -27.89 -7.12 24.09
CA GLU A 737 -28.94 -6.68 25.03
C GLU A 737 -29.87 -5.60 24.45
N ASP A 738 -29.30 -4.67 23.66
CA ASP A 738 -30.04 -3.54 23.08
C ASP A 738 -30.78 -3.89 21.77
N SER A 739 -30.19 -4.74 20.92
CA SER A 739 -30.66 -4.92 19.54
C SER A 739 -31.26 -6.30 19.24
N TYR A 740 -30.83 -7.35 19.94
CA TYR A 740 -31.25 -8.72 19.69
C TYR A 740 -31.15 -9.59 20.97
N PRO A 741 -31.98 -9.31 22.00
CA PRO A 741 -31.79 -9.86 23.36
C PRO A 741 -32.20 -11.33 23.54
N VAL A 742 -32.74 -11.99 22.51
CA VAL A 742 -33.23 -13.38 22.58
C VAL A 742 -32.83 -14.13 21.32
N LEU A 743 -32.02 -15.17 21.48
CA LEU A 743 -31.50 -16.00 20.39
C LEU A 743 -32.50 -17.08 19.96
N SER A 744 -32.42 -17.43 18.69
CA SER A 744 -33.16 -18.52 18.04
C SER A 744 -32.34 -19.81 17.98
N GLN A 745 -32.99 -20.95 17.74
CA GLN A 745 -32.27 -22.22 17.56
C GLN A 745 -31.36 -22.17 16.31
N GLN A 746 -31.81 -21.48 15.26
CA GLN A 746 -31.04 -21.25 14.03
C GLN A 746 -29.71 -20.52 14.29
N ASP A 747 -29.64 -19.65 15.30
CA ASP A 747 -28.39 -19.00 15.69
C ASP A 747 -27.42 -20.01 16.32
N ALA A 748 -27.92 -20.93 17.15
CA ALA A 748 -27.12 -22.00 17.76
C ALA A 748 -26.68 -23.04 16.71
N ASP A 749 -27.56 -23.41 15.79
CA ASP A 749 -27.29 -24.40 14.72
C ASP A 749 -26.16 -23.94 13.77
N ALA A 750 -25.90 -22.63 13.68
CA ALA A 750 -24.82 -22.07 12.86
C ALA A 750 -23.42 -22.21 13.50
N PHE A 751 -23.31 -22.48 14.81
CA PHE A 751 -22.01 -22.60 15.49
C PHE A 751 -21.52 -24.04 15.49
N ILE A 752 -20.26 -24.24 15.15
CA ILE A 752 -19.58 -25.54 15.16
C ILE A 752 -18.57 -25.55 16.31
N LYS A 753 -18.67 -26.56 17.19
CA LYS A 753 -17.78 -26.74 18.34
C LYS A 753 -16.31 -26.83 17.92
N PRO A 754 -15.34 -26.47 18.78
CA PRO A 754 -13.93 -26.65 18.47
C PRO A 754 -13.60 -28.12 18.15
N PRO A 755 -12.66 -28.38 17.23
CA PRO A 755 -12.37 -29.73 16.75
C PRO A 755 -11.77 -30.64 17.83
N ASP A 756 -10.87 -30.12 18.68
CA ASP A 756 -10.15 -30.93 19.65
C ASP A 756 -10.84 -30.93 21.03
N SER A 757 -10.88 -32.08 21.71
CA SER A 757 -11.36 -32.28 23.10
C SER A 757 -12.84 -31.97 23.41
N PHE A 758 -13.63 -31.48 22.45
CA PHE A 758 -15.08 -31.21 22.64
C PHE A 758 -15.98 -32.35 22.12
N ASP A 759 -15.49 -33.58 22.01
CA ASP A 759 -16.29 -34.71 21.48
C ASP A 759 -17.55 -34.99 22.31
N ASP A 760 -17.43 -34.94 23.63
CA ASP A 760 -18.53 -35.08 24.58
C ASP A 760 -19.33 -33.79 24.82
N TRP A 761 -19.26 -32.81 23.91
CA TRP A 761 -19.89 -31.50 24.07
C TRP A 761 -20.79 -31.16 22.89
N LYS A 762 -21.89 -30.48 23.17
CA LYS A 762 -22.89 -30.01 22.20
C LYS A 762 -23.03 -28.50 22.25
N VAL A 763 -23.32 -27.91 21.09
CA VAL A 763 -23.75 -26.52 20.97
C VAL A 763 -25.24 -26.45 21.29
N ARG A 764 -25.67 -25.54 22.17
CA ARG A 764 -27.09 -25.29 22.43
C ARG A 764 -27.34 -23.87 22.95
N LEU A 765 -28.60 -23.49 23.04
CA LEU A 765 -29.01 -22.28 23.75
C LEU A 765 -28.94 -22.45 25.28
N SER A 766 -28.66 -21.34 25.97
CA SER A 766 -28.93 -21.18 27.40
C SER A 766 -30.43 -21.25 27.70
N SER A 767 -30.80 -21.49 28.96
CA SER A 767 -32.21 -21.65 29.37
C SER A 767 -33.05 -20.37 29.22
N ASP A 768 -32.42 -19.21 29.33
CA ASP A 768 -32.97 -17.88 29.10
C ASP A 768 -32.82 -17.39 27.64
N LYS A 769 -32.09 -18.15 26.80
CA LYS A 769 -31.77 -17.86 25.40
C LYS A 769 -30.98 -16.57 25.16
N THR A 770 -30.23 -16.11 26.16
CA THR A 770 -29.30 -14.97 26.02
C THR A 770 -27.92 -15.38 25.51
N GLN A 771 -27.61 -16.68 25.47
CA GLN A 771 -26.30 -17.19 25.07
C GLN A 771 -26.42 -18.46 24.21
N ILE A 772 -25.47 -18.63 23.29
CA ILE A 772 -25.10 -19.92 22.73
C ILE A 772 -23.97 -20.46 23.60
N ILE A 773 -24.13 -21.68 24.09
CA ILE A 773 -23.20 -22.33 25.01
C ILE A 773 -22.72 -23.66 24.44
N LEU A 774 -21.45 -23.97 24.69
CA LEU A 774 -20.94 -25.33 24.68
C LEU A 774 -21.31 -25.95 26.03
N ASP A 775 -21.94 -27.11 26.00
CA ASP A 775 -22.42 -27.82 27.18
C ASP A 775 -22.17 -29.32 27.05
N GLN A 776 -22.06 -30.05 28.15
CA GLN A 776 -21.82 -31.48 28.10
C GLN A 776 -23.00 -32.24 27.42
N ALA A 777 -22.64 -33.26 26.64
CA ALA A 777 -23.58 -34.27 26.22
C ALA A 777 -24.07 -35.04 27.46
N VAL A 778 -25.37 -35.31 27.48
CA VAL A 778 -25.98 -36.15 28.53
C VAL A 778 -26.41 -37.41 27.81
N HIS A 779 -25.69 -38.50 28.07
CA HIS A 779 -25.95 -39.81 27.51
C HIS A 779 -26.91 -40.57 28.41
N THR A 780 -27.67 -41.46 27.81
CA THR A 780 -28.66 -42.31 28.48
C THR A 780 -28.11 -43.71 28.70
N ILE A 781 -28.50 -44.33 29.82
CA ILE A 781 -28.27 -45.75 30.06
C ILE A 781 -29.64 -46.43 30.05
N THR A 782 -29.88 -47.18 28.98
CA THR A 782 -31.12 -47.92 28.75
C THR A 782 -30.99 -49.32 29.33
N TYR A 783 -31.71 -49.59 30.42
CA TYR A 783 -31.69 -50.88 31.11
C TYR A 783 -32.89 -51.75 30.71
N LEU A 784 -32.61 -52.92 30.13
CA LEU A 784 -33.59 -53.85 29.58
C LEU A 784 -33.59 -55.19 30.34
N ASN A 785 -34.63 -55.99 30.12
CA ASN A 785 -34.88 -57.29 30.78
C ASN A 785 -34.87 -57.27 32.33
N THR A 786 -35.19 -56.13 32.96
CA THR A 786 -35.17 -56.00 34.43
C THR A 786 -36.25 -56.80 35.16
N LEU A 787 -37.17 -57.45 34.44
CA LEU A 787 -38.33 -58.20 34.97
C LEU A 787 -39.19 -57.40 35.98
N GLY A 788 -39.16 -56.07 35.89
CA GLY A 788 -39.88 -55.18 36.82
C GLY A 788 -39.17 -54.93 38.16
N ALA A 789 -37.94 -55.42 38.34
CA ALA A 789 -37.12 -55.11 39.51
C ALA A 789 -36.74 -53.61 39.56
N TYR A 790 -36.61 -53.09 40.79
CA TYR A 790 -36.11 -51.72 41.00
C TYR A 790 -34.64 -51.63 40.58
N ASN A 791 -34.33 -50.66 39.73
CA ASN A 791 -32.97 -50.40 39.28
C ASN A 791 -32.38 -49.18 40.01
N PRO A 792 -31.37 -49.35 40.89
CA PRO A 792 -30.72 -48.25 41.59
C PRO A 792 -29.64 -47.53 40.77
N ASN A 793 -29.33 -48.02 39.56
CA ASN A 793 -28.28 -47.45 38.71
C ASN A 793 -28.75 -46.17 38.00
N PRO A 794 -27.86 -45.19 37.73
CA PRO A 794 -28.24 -43.93 37.10
C PRO A 794 -28.75 -44.13 35.67
N ALA A 795 -29.82 -43.43 35.30
CA ALA A 795 -30.39 -43.50 33.95
C ALA A 795 -29.66 -42.62 32.91
N THR A 796 -28.77 -41.74 33.37
CA THR A 796 -28.01 -40.80 32.53
C THR A 796 -26.63 -40.51 33.10
N PHE A 797 -25.69 -40.14 32.25
CA PHE A 797 -24.33 -39.73 32.62
C PHE A 797 -23.77 -38.72 31.61
N THR A 798 -22.58 -38.19 31.92
CA THR A 798 -21.76 -37.34 31.03
C THR A 798 -20.35 -37.92 30.96
N GLY A 799 -19.53 -37.54 29.99
CA GLY A 799 -18.15 -38.02 29.86
C GLY A 799 -17.24 -37.70 31.04
N THR A 800 -17.53 -36.65 31.83
CA THR A 800 -16.81 -36.38 33.10
C THR A 800 -17.44 -37.03 34.32
N SER A 801 -18.51 -37.82 34.16
CA SER A 801 -19.03 -38.62 35.26
C SER A 801 -17.96 -39.63 35.73
N PRO A 802 -17.80 -39.85 37.06
CA PRO A 802 -16.90 -40.87 37.56
C PRO A 802 -17.39 -42.27 37.20
N ASP A 803 -16.49 -43.26 37.26
CA ASP A 803 -16.78 -44.68 37.02
C ASP A 803 -18.10 -45.14 37.67
N ILE A 804 -19.09 -45.49 36.85
CA ILE A 804 -20.41 -45.95 37.30
C ILE A 804 -20.32 -47.44 37.57
N ILE A 805 -20.09 -47.80 38.84
CA ILE A 805 -20.08 -49.18 39.31
C ILE A 805 -21.52 -49.71 39.37
N LEU A 806 -21.85 -50.60 38.42
CA LEU A 806 -23.20 -51.12 38.25
C LEU A 806 -23.60 -52.05 39.40
N GLN A 807 -24.62 -51.62 40.14
CA GLN A 807 -25.22 -52.36 41.23
C GLN A 807 -26.12 -53.51 40.72
N PRO A 808 -26.18 -54.63 41.45
CA PRO A 808 -27.07 -55.74 41.12
C PRO A 808 -28.54 -55.42 41.42
N LEU A 809 -29.44 -56.17 40.80
CA LEU A 809 -30.90 -56.08 41.03
C LEU A 809 -31.39 -57.18 41.98
N ASP A 810 -32.35 -56.83 42.84
CA ASP A 810 -33.11 -57.80 43.60
C ASP A 810 -34.13 -58.50 42.69
N GLY A 811 -34.01 -59.81 42.56
CA GLY A 811 -34.81 -60.59 41.60
C GLY A 811 -36.25 -60.82 42.00
N PRO A 812 -37.17 -60.96 41.02
CA PRO A 812 -38.50 -61.46 41.29
C PRO A 812 -38.43 -62.89 41.85
N PRO A 813 -39.38 -63.32 42.72
CA PRO A 813 -39.35 -64.63 43.34
C PRO A 813 -39.15 -65.78 42.34
N GLY A 814 -38.12 -66.60 42.56
CA GLY A 814 -37.72 -67.69 41.67
C GLY A 814 -36.55 -67.36 40.74
N TYR A 815 -36.07 -66.11 40.69
CA TYR A 815 -34.92 -65.70 39.88
C TYR A 815 -33.82 -65.02 40.73
N GLN A 816 -32.56 -65.29 40.39
CA GLN A 816 -31.36 -64.66 40.93
C GLN A 816 -30.68 -63.83 39.85
N PHE A 817 -30.32 -62.57 40.15
CA PHE A 817 -29.59 -61.71 39.22
C PHE A 817 -28.16 -62.21 38.99
N VAL A 818 -27.76 -62.31 37.72
CA VAL A 818 -26.44 -62.79 37.29
C VAL A 818 -25.51 -61.61 37.00
N GLY A 819 -26.02 -60.55 36.37
CA GLY A 819 -25.24 -59.39 35.96
C GLY A 819 -25.93 -58.55 34.91
N TRP A 820 -25.32 -57.41 34.59
CA TRP A 820 -25.62 -56.61 33.40
C TRP A 820 -24.75 -57.07 32.24
N PHE A 821 -25.32 -57.17 31.05
CA PHE A 821 -24.64 -57.64 29.84
C PHE A 821 -24.92 -56.71 28.66
N THR A 822 -24.03 -56.70 27.67
CA THR A 822 -24.17 -55.91 26.44
C THR A 822 -25.28 -56.38 25.50
N GLU A 823 -25.81 -57.61 25.69
CA GLU A 823 -26.78 -58.24 24.79
C GLU A 823 -27.85 -59.02 25.57
N GLU A 824 -29.03 -59.23 24.95
CA GLU A 824 -30.17 -59.93 25.56
C GLU A 824 -29.88 -61.41 25.87
N SER A 825 -29.03 -62.05 25.08
CA SER A 825 -28.60 -63.45 25.26
C SER A 825 -27.14 -63.59 24.83
N GLY A 826 -26.26 -63.99 25.75
CA GLY A 826 -24.80 -63.89 25.55
C GLY A 826 -24.25 -62.52 25.96
N GLY A 827 -23.47 -61.89 25.09
CA GLY A 827 -22.78 -60.62 25.38
C GLY A 827 -21.63 -60.72 26.40
N THR A 828 -21.03 -59.57 26.71
CA THR A 828 -20.01 -59.44 27.77
C THR A 828 -20.63 -58.85 29.03
N GLN A 829 -20.24 -59.34 30.20
CA GLN A 829 -20.69 -58.79 31.48
C GLN A 829 -20.08 -57.41 31.71
N VAL A 830 -20.92 -56.42 32.01
CA VAL A 830 -20.52 -55.05 32.34
C VAL A 830 -20.70 -54.84 33.85
N THR A 831 -19.64 -54.45 34.54
CA THR A 831 -19.65 -54.14 35.98
C THR A 831 -19.34 -52.68 36.27
N VAL A 832 -18.70 -51.97 35.34
CA VAL A 832 -18.36 -50.55 35.42
C VAL A 832 -18.56 -49.93 34.04
N ILE A 833 -19.20 -48.77 33.98
CA ILE A 833 -19.09 -47.84 32.84
C ILE A 833 -17.99 -46.84 33.20
N PRO A 834 -16.85 -46.82 32.50
CA PRO A 834 -15.71 -45.99 32.88
C PRO A 834 -15.96 -44.50 32.59
N SER A 835 -15.32 -43.64 33.38
CA SER A 835 -15.22 -42.21 33.10
C SER A 835 -14.59 -41.97 31.71
N GLY A 836 -15.05 -40.95 31.00
CA GLY A 836 -14.69 -40.67 29.62
C GLY A 836 -15.54 -41.38 28.55
N THR A 837 -16.53 -42.19 28.93
CA THR A 837 -17.49 -42.76 27.97
C THR A 837 -18.40 -41.66 27.42
N SER A 838 -18.63 -41.63 26.10
CA SER A 838 -19.29 -40.51 25.39
C SER A 838 -20.37 -40.95 24.38
N GLU A 839 -21.11 -42.01 24.70
CA GLU A 839 -22.20 -42.55 23.86
C GLU A 839 -23.34 -43.15 24.71
N ASP A 840 -24.55 -43.25 24.13
CA ASP A 840 -25.69 -43.93 24.77
C ASP A 840 -25.40 -45.43 24.96
N ILE A 841 -25.71 -45.96 26.15
CA ILE A 841 -25.42 -47.35 26.52
C ILE A 841 -26.72 -48.14 26.70
N THR A 842 -26.79 -49.35 26.14
CA THR A 842 -27.88 -50.31 26.42
C THR A 842 -27.34 -51.51 27.18
N LEU A 843 -27.99 -51.88 28.29
CA LEU A 843 -27.60 -53.00 29.16
C LEU A 843 -28.79 -53.92 29.45
N TYR A 844 -28.54 -55.22 29.43
CA TYR A 844 -29.55 -56.26 29.66
C TYR A 844 -29.29 -56.96 30.99
N ALA A 845 -30.31 -57.07 31.84
CA ALA A 845 -30.26 -57.87 33.06
C ALA A 845 -30.35 -59.36 32.72
N HIS A 846 -29.42 -60.17 33.23
CA HIS A 846 -29.43 -61.63 33.09
C HIS A 846 -29.82 -62.31 34.41
N TRP A 847 -30.53 -63.43 34.32
CA TRP A 847 -31.20 -64.08 35.44
C TRP A 847 -31.02 -65.61 35.44
N ALA A 848 -30.89 -66.22 36.62
CA ALA A 848 -30.83 -67.67 36.84
C ALA A 848 -32.00 -68.14 37.72
N ILE A 849 -32.53 -69.36 37.51
CA ILE A 849 -33.71 -69.88 38.24
C ILE A 849 -33.29 -70.55 39.57
N ILE A 850 -34.04 -70.29 40.64
CA ILE A 850 -33.85 -70.86 41.98
C ILE A 850 -34.70 -72.13 42.14
N ILE A 851 -34.07 -73.28 42.43
CA ILE A 851 -34.73 -74.59 42.57
C ILE A 851 -34.75 -75.03 44.06
N PRO A 852 -35.89 -75.43 44.64
CA PRO A 852 -35.97 -75.88 46.03
C PRO A 852 -35.56 -77.36 46.22
N TRP A 853 -35.44 -77.80 47.48
CA TRP A 853 -35.12 -79.17 47.88
C TRP A 853 -36.32 -79.86 48.57
N ARG A 854 -36.24 -81.19 48.71
CA ARG A 854 -37.20 -82.11 49.35
C ARG A 854 -36.47 -83.15 50.21
N VAL A 855 -37.19 -83.82 51.11
CA VAL A 855 -36.64 -84.82 52.03
C VAL A 855 -37.39 -86.16 51.95
N LEU A 856 -36.64 -87.25 51.84
CA LEU A 856 -37.12 -88.62 52.04
C LEU A 856 -36.70 -89.12 53.44
N ILE A 857 -37.67 -89.49 54.27
CA ILE A 857 -37.48 -89.89 55.68
C ILE A 857 -37.84 -91.38 55.84
N PHE A 858 -37.05 -92.11 56.63
CA PHE A 858 -37.28 -93.53 56.95
C PHE A 858 -37.62 -93.70 58.43
N GLU A 859 -38.79 -94.26 58.72
CA GLU A 859 -39.34 -94.43 60.07
C GLU A 859 -39.31 -95.91 60.50
N PRO A 860 -38.69 -96.26 61.64
CA PRO A 860 -38.52 -97.66 62.08
C PRO A 860 -39.82 -98.39 62.39
N ASN A 861 -40.89 -97.67 62.73
CA ASN A 861 -42.22 -98.20 63.00
C ASN A 861 -42.18 -99.43 63.96
N ASP A 862 -41.39 -99.29 65.01
CA ASP A 862 -40.97 -100.35 65.93
C ASP A 862 -41.60 -100.22 67.34
N ALA A 863 -42.56 -99.31 67.50
CA ALA A 863 -43.32 -99.14 68.72
C ALA A 863 -43.95 -100.47 69.19
N GLY A 864 -43.84 -100.76 70.49
CA GLY A 864 -44.42 -101.95 71.12
C GLY A 864 -43.57 -103.24 71.04
N GLY A 865 -42.31 -103.17 70.61
CA GLY A 865 -41.37 -104.30 70.60
C GLY A 865 -39.92 -103.87 70.85
N PRO A 866 -38.93 -104.77 70.66
CA PRO A 866 -37.53 -104.34 70.59
C PRO A 866 -37.32 -103.40 69.40
N PRO A 867 -36.36 -102.46 69.50
CA PRO A 867 -36.12 -101.46 68.47
C PRO A 867 -35.61 -102.09 67.18
N ALA A 868 -35.83 -101.39 66.07
CA ALA A 868 -35.23 -101.71 64.78
C ALA A 868 -33.84 -101.08 64.63
N GLU A 869 -32.94 -101.82 63.99
CA GLU A 869 -31.58 -101.39 63.64
C GLU A 869 -31.42 -101.34 62.11
N ASN A 870 -30.39 -100.63 61.63
CA ASN A 870 -30.11 -100.40 60.20
C ASN A 870 -31.23 -99.65 59.44
N ILE A 871 -31.78 -98.60 60.05
CA ILE A 871 -32.69 -97.65 59.39
C ILE A 871 -31.85 -96.64 58.59
N PRO A 872 -32.15 -96.38 57.30
CA PRO A 872 -31.46 -95.36 56.53
C PRO A 872 -31.66 -93.96 57.11
N SER A 873 -30.66 -93.09 57.00
CA SER A 873 -30.80 -91.68 57.38
C SER A 873 -31.67 -90.90 56.38
N PRO A 874 -32.34 -89.81 56.80
CA PRO A 874 -33.08 -88.95 55.87
C PRO A 874 -32.21 -88.38 54.74
N ILE A 875 -32.75 -88.36 53.53
CA ILE A 875 -32.03 -87.96 52.30
C ILE A 875 -32.60 -86.63 51.80
N GLN A 876 -31.74 -85.63 51.56
CA GLN A 876 -32.10 -84.38 50.89
C GLN A 876 -31.88 -84.47 49.38
N ILE A 877 -32.88 -84.04 48.60
CA ILE A 877 -32.98 -84.29 47.16
C ILE A 877 -33.53 -83.01 46.48
N PRO A 878 -33.03 -82.55 45.32
CA PRO A 878 -33.61 -81.40 44.63
C PRO A 878 -35.03 -81.72 44.15
N ASP A 879 -35.93 -80.73 44.20
CA ASP A 879 -37.34 -80.90 43.82
C ASP A 879 -37.50 -81.49 42.41
N ALA A 880 -38.42 -82.45 42.28
CA ALA A 880 -38.67 -83.28 41.09
C ALA A 880 -37.49 -84.16 40.60
N SER A 881 -36.42 -84.34 41.37
CA SER A 881 -35.35 -85.30 41.02
C SER A 881 -35.77 -86.75 41.30
N GLU A 882 -35.31 -87.67 40.46
CA GLU A 882 -35.57 -89.11 40.56
C GLU A 882 -34.93 -89.76 41.79
N VAL A 883 -35.68 -90.64 42.48
CA VAL A 883 -35.26 -91.22 43.78
C VAL A 883 -35.36 -92.75 43.81
N TRP A 884 -34.35 -93.38 44.41
CA TRP A 884 -34.32 -94.79 44.78
C TRP A 884 -34.20 -94.92 46.30
N ILE A 885 -34.85 -95.92 46.87
CA ILE A 885 -34.71 -96.28 48.29
C ILE A 885 -33.35 -96.96 48.50
N PRO A 886 -32.60 -96.64 49.58
CA PRO A 886 -31.34 -97.31 49.90
C PRO A 886 -31.45 -98.83 49.97
N ASP A 887 -30.39 -99.54 49.62
CA ASP A 887 -30.30 -101.00 49.69
C ASP A 887 -30.16 -101.55 51.13
N ASP A 888 -30.00 -100.67 52.12
CA ASP A 888 -29.93 -101.05 53.53
C ASP A 888 -31.18 -101.83 53.95
N MET A 889 -30.96 -102.98 54.59
CA MET A 889 -32.04 -103.87 55.03
C MET A 889 -32.21 -103.76 56.56
N PRO A 890 -33.30 -103.13 57.05
CA PRO A 890 -33.59 -103.06 58.48
C PRO A 890 -33.70 -104.44 59.13
N VAL A 891 -33.27 -104.52 60.39
CA VAL A 891 -33.38 -105.73 61.21
C VAL A 891 -34.05 -105.43 62.54
N ARG A 892 -34.87 -106.36 63.07
CA ARG A 892 -35.57 -106.19 64.34
C ARG A 892 -35.70 -107.53 65.05
N THR A 893 -35.25 -107.61 66.29
CA THR A 893 -35.16 -108.89 67.02
C THR A 893 -36.53 -109.55 67.18
N GLY A 894 -36.67 -110.79 66.68
CA GLY A 894 -37.92 -111.56 66.75
C GLY A 894 -38.90 -111.34 65.59
N TYR A 895 -38.58 -110.43 64.66
CA TYR A 895 -39.38 -110.10 63.49
C TYR A 895 -38.56 -110.23 62.20
N THR A 896 -39.23 -110.41 61.07
CA THR A 896 -38.70 -110.29 59.71
C THR A 896 -39.16 -108.97 59.12
N PHE A 897 -38.25 -108.23 58.48
CA PHE A 897 -38.58 -107.03 57.71
C PHE A 897 -39.31 -107.43 56.42
N VAL A 898 -40.45 -106.78 56.15
CA VAL A 898 -41.33 -107.08 55.01
C VAL A 898 -41.12 -106.08 53.87
N GLY A 899 -40.79 -104.83 54.21
CA GLY A 899 -40.60 -103.73 53.27
C GLY A 899 -40.92 -102.38 53.90
N TRP A 900 -40.67 -101.31 53.14
CA TRP A 900 -41.06 -99.93 53.44
C TRP A 900 -42.48 -99.66 52.94
N ASN A 901 -43.25 -98.81 53.61
CA ASN A 901 -44.60 -98.43 53.19
C ASN A 901 -44.86 -96.94 53.47
N ILE A 902 -45.62 -96.27 52.60
CA ILE A 902 -46.02 -94.86 52.82
C ILE A 902 -46.97 -94.65 54.00
N TYR A 903 -47.56 -95.72 54.55
CA TYR A 903 -48.39 -95.68 55.76
C TYR A 903 -47.90 -96.69 56.81
N ALA A 904 -47.86 -96.27 58.07
CA ALA A 904 -47.34 -97.04 59.20
C ALA A 904 -48.13 -98.32 59.52
N ASP A 905 -49.40 -98.41 59.10
CA ASP A 905 -50.23 -99.61 59.25
C ASP A 905 -50.01 -100.66 58.16
N GLY A 906 -49.18 -100.35 57.16
CA GLY A 906 -48.89 -101.22 56.01
C GLY A 906 -49.99 -101.23 54.93
N SER A 907 -50.98 -100.34 55.00
CA SER A 907 -52.10 -100.28 54.03
C SER A 907 -51.74 -99.67 52.68
N GLY A 908 -50.63 -98.94 52.59
CA GLY A 908 -50.17 -98.26 51.37
C GLY A 908 -49.36 -99.14 50.43
N VAL A 909 -48.74 -98.51 49.43
CA VAL A 909 -47.81 -99.22 48.52
C VAL A 909 -46.57 -99.65 49.30
N MET A 910 -46.23 -100.94 49.18
CA MET A 910 -45.02 -101.52 49.75
C MET A 910 -43.85 -101.39 48.75
N TYR A 911 -42.70 -100.96 49.25
CA TYR A 911 -41.45 -100.84 48.53
C TYR A 911 -40.36 -101.67 49.20
N GLN A 912 -39.47 -102.24 48.40
CA GLN A 912 -38.28 -102.96 48.89
C GLN A 912 -37.05 -102.02 48.94
N PRO A 913 -36.01 -102.35 49.74
CA PRO A 913 -34.69 -101.74 49.59
C PRO A 913 -34.21 -101.80 48.13
N GLY A 914 -33.57 -100.73 47.66
CA GLY A 914 -33.14 -100.58 46.26
C GLY A 914 -34.24 -100.21 45.26
N GLN A 915 -35.52 -100.18 45.66
CA GLN A 915 -36.62 -99.93 44.74
C GLN A 915 -36.74 -98.44 44.34
N TYR A 916 -37.04 -98.19 43.06
CA TYR A 916 -37.36 -96.85 42.55
C TYR A 916 -38.67 -96.32 43.16
N LEU A 917 -38.62 -95.09 43.66
CA LEU A 917 -39.74 -94.40 44.33
C LEU A 917 -40.43 -93.38 43.40
N GLY A 918 -39.72 -92.85 42.39
CA GLY A 918 -40.20 -91.79 41.51
C GLY A 918 -39.53 -90.44 41.77
N PRO A 919 -39.85 -89.39 40.98
CA PRO A 919 -39.41 -88.03 41.26
C PRO A 919 -40.11 -87.46 42.49
N LEU A 920 -39.35 -86.97 43.48
CA LEU A 920 -39.91 -86.40 44.72
C LEU A 920 -40.33 -84.94 44.51
N THR A 921 -41.63 -84.65 44.48
CA THR A 921 -42.18 -83.28 44.37
C THR A 921 -42.63 -82.70 45.72
N MET A 922 -42.65 -83.52 46.77
CA MET A 922 -42.96 -83.18 48.16
C MET A 922 -42.13 -84.07 49.09
N ASP A 923 -42.05 -83.73 50.37
CA ASP A 923 -41.39 -84.59 51.36
C ASP A 923 -42.17 -85.89 51.56
N VAL A 924 -41.46 -87.01 51.69
CA VAL A 924 -42.05 -88.36 51.79
C VAL A 924 -41.50 -89.08 53.02
N VAL A 925 -42.37 -89.80 53.72
CA VAL A 925 -42.01 -90.65 54.87
C VAL A 925 -42.33 -92.10 54.53
N LEU A 926 -41.37 -92.99 54.75
CA LEU A 926 -41.48 -94.43 54.54
C LEU A 926 -41.33 -95.18 55.87
N TYR A 927 -42.34 -95.94 56.25
CA TYR A 927 -42.44 -96.71 57.49
C TYR A 927 -42.05 -98.17 57.27
N ALA A 928 -41.22 -98.74 58.13
CA ALA A 928 -40.85 -100.15 58.06
C ALA A 928 -42.02 -101.08 58.47
N ILE A 929 -42.23 -102.19 57.76
CA ILE A 929 -43.27 -103.18 58.07
C ILE A 929 -42.63 -104.49 58.53
N TRP A 930 -43.18 -105.12 59.57
CA TRP A 930 -42.57 -106.20 60.34
C TRP A 930 -43.50 -107.40 60.56
N GLN A 931 -42.98 -108.64 60.46
CA GLN A 931 -43.72 -109.89 60.68
C GLN A 931 -43.08 -110.77 61.78
N PRO A 932 -43.81 -111.31 62.78
CA PRO A 932 -43.21 -112.11 63.87
C PRO A 932 -42.76 -113.53 63.48
N ASN A 933 -41.69 -114.02 64.11
CA ASN A 933 -41.12 -115.37 63.90
C ASN A 933 -41.69 -116.42 64.88
N SER A 934 -41.92 -117.67 64.43
CA SER A 934 -42.58 -118.74 65.23
C SER A 934 -41.72 -120.00 65.47
N SER A 935 -42.01 -120.77 66.53
CA SER A 935 -41.18 -121.91 66.99
C SER A 935 -42.00 -123.14 67.43
N SER A 936 -41.38 -124.34 67.44
CA SER A 936 -42.02 -125.62 67.84
C SER A 936 -41.03 -126.62 68.45
N CYS A 937 -41.39 -127.37 69.52
CA CYS A 937 -40.58 -128.50 70.03
C CYS A 937 -41.25 -129.49 71.03
N CYS A 938 -41.36 -130.77 70.62
CA CYS A 938 -41.17 -132.06 71.34
C CYS A 938 -41.95 -132.56 72.60
N CYS A 939 -41.70 -133.86 72.92
CA CYS A 939 -42.67 -134.85 73.44
C CYS A 939 -42.00 -136.03 74.25
N CYS A 940 -42.74 -136.79 75.08
CA CYS A 940 -42.38 -138.15 75.58
C CYS A 940 -43.58 -138.98 76.13
N LYS A 941 -43.49 -140.33 76.22
CA LYS A 941 -44.64 -141.26 76.42
C LYS A 941 -44.50 -142.36 77.51
N CYS A 942 -45.60 -142.57 78.24
CA CYS A 942 -46.12 -143.83 78.84
C CYS A 942 -45.31 -144.63 79.88
N CYS A 943 -45.46 -144.30 81.17
CA CYS A 943 -45.39 -145.27 82.28
C CYS A 943 -46.43 -144.97 83.38
N CYS A 944 -46.94 -145.98 84.08
CA CYS A 944 -48.29 -145.94 84.70
C CYS A 944 -48.43 -146.69 86.05
N LYS A 945 -48.75 -145.98 87.16
CA LYS A 945 -49.22 -146.50 88.49
C LYS A 945 -48.24 -147.44 89.26
N LYS A 946 -48.36 -147.71 90.57
CA LYS A 946 -48.87 -147.01 91.79
C LYS A 946 -48.72 -148.01 92.96
N GLU A 947 -48.25 -147.62 94.15
CA GLU A 947 -48.68 -148.30 95.39
C GLU A 947 -48.60 -147.42 96.66
N LYS A 948 -49.07 -147.96 97.78
CA LYS A 948 -49.56 -147.25 98.99
C LYS A 948 -48.49 -146.99 100.06
N VAL A 949 -48.91 -146.16 101.04
CA VAL A 949 -48.29 -145.83 102.34
C VAL A 949 -47.33 -144.64 102.25
N ARG A 950 -47.73 -143.40 102.58
CA ARG A 950 -49.08 -142.91 102.96
C ARG A 950 -49.75 -142.16 101.83
#